data_AF-A0A3R9MV72-F1
#
_entry.id   AF-A0A3R9MV72-F1
#
_cell.length_a   1.000
_cell.length_b   1.000
_cell.length_c   1.000
_cell.angle_alpha   90.00
_cell.angle_beta   90.00
_cell.angle_gamma   90.00
#
_symmetry.space_group_name_H-M   'P 1'
#
loop_
_entity.id
_entity.type
_entity.pdbx_description
1 polymer ?
#
loop_
_entity_poly.entity_id
_entity_poly.type
_entity_poly.pdbx_seq_one_letter_code
_entity_poly.pdbx_strand_id
1 'polypeptide(L)'
;MNITKLLLSLGVVVAGSRVAQAQHAVWAAKVVAVSSQKAEGKEAFSPEKVLGEPNATPLGQVHNEAWIPKKEGNNEFIEVRFGKSVVAKQVTVIENFNPGSVTKIELVDTRGQKHQVYTNDSPGPVPEQFRTLQVTFSPAAYRTIGVVVTMNTKAVNGVNQLDAIGVADVAESMVKKEFRNEQSGVSFDSSMVNLGPNVNSKFVDTHPVISPDGRTLFFARQENPQNVGGAKDVQDVWYSNLTNAEKKQWGTAKNIGSPINTPRDPNGVASVSANGQQLLLIGVYLPDGSMEPKGPSLSRRTATGWTKPEKVEIEDYYNDDPENVDFFLATSGKVMLMAVDRKDGKGQQDIYVSFLKTDGKSWTKPRNLGGTINTNKAEFSPFLATDGKTLYFASEGRGGYGKSDLFYSKRLDESWTNWSTPRNLGPSVNSPDFDAYYTVSAAGEDAYLVSDRNGIGGSKDIFRISLKPTFRPEIVTLVRGKVLDASSKKPVAATIRYENLLTGEEIGVAETSPIDGSYTIVLPSGAHYGYRAEAKDYLAESDNLDVTDRQKYSEINQDLYLVPFAVGQSIKLNNIFFAQSKYYLRENSYPELLRLVKILKDYPQVEIKLEGHTDNQGDPQLNVKLSLDRVNEVKKYLVQKGIASSRITTEGYGGSKPVASNEQEETRKLNRRVEFRITKK
;
A
#
# COMPACT_ATOMS: atom_id res chain seq x y z
N MET A 1 -41.55 -60.80 12.19
CA MET A 1 -41.23 -61.03 10.77
C MET A 1 -41.39 -59.70 10.04
N ASN A 2 -40.29 -59.20 9.48
CA ASN A 2 -40.11 -58.06 8.56
C ASN A 2 -40.52 -56.63 9.01
N ILE A 3 -39.49 -55.87 9.42
CA ILE A 3 -39.45 -54.41 9.43
C ILE A 3 -38.98 -53.95 8.04
N THR A 4 -39.80 -53.13 7.39
CA THR A 4 -39.50 -52.39 6.17
C THR A 4 -38.45 -51.31 6.46
N LYS A 5 -37.28 -51.39 5.81
CA LYS A 5 -36.32 -50.28 5.73
C LYS A 5 -36.21 -49.78 4.30
N LEU A 6 -36.55 -48.52 4.14
CA LEU A 6 -36.37 -47.67 2.97
C LEU A 6 -34.86 -47.48 2.73
N LEU A 7 -34.36 -47.85 1.56
CA LEU A 7 -33.01 -47.52 1.08
C LEU A 7 -33.16 -46.40 0.04
N LEU A 8 -32.87 -45.16 0.45
CA LEU A 8 -32.62 -44.04 -0.46
C LEU A 8 -31.10 -43.95 -0.65
N SER A 9 -30.66 -44.10 -1.89
CA SER A 9 -29.26 -43.96 -2.32
C SER A 9 -28.83 -42.48 -2.24
N LEU A 10 -27.90 -42.19 -1.32
CA LEU A 10 -27.22 -40.89 -1.26
C LEU A 10 -25.89 -41.01 -2.04
N GLY A 11 -25.88 -40.51 -3.28
CA GLY A 11 -24.64 -40.27 -4.01
C GLY A 11 -23.94 -39.05 -3.44
N VAL A 12 -22.87 -39.26 -2.66
CA VAL A 12 -21.99 -38.19 -2.19
C VAL A 12 -21.02 -37.86 -3.31
N VAL A 13 -21.27 -36.76 -4.03
CA VAL A 13 -20.24 -36.10 -4.85
C VAL A 13 -19.38 -35.26 -3.91
N VAL A 14 -18.21 -35.78 -3.54
CA VAL A 14 -17.16 -34.98 -2.90
C VAL A 14 -16.54 -34.08 -3.96
N ALA A 15 -17.08 -32.88 -4.13
CA ALA A 15 -16.39 -31.81 -4.85
C ALA A 15 -15.28 -31.26 -3.94
N GLY A 16 -14.09 -31.84 -4.02
CA GLY A 16 -12.89 -31.29 -3.40
C GLY A 16 -12.53 -29.98 -4.09
N SER A 17 -12.86 -28.86 -3.45
CA SER A 17 -12.37 -27.54 -3.84
C SER A 17 -10.86 -27.47 -3.60
N ARG A 18 -10.07 -27.71 -4.65
CA ARG A 18 -8.66 -27.34 -4.66
C ARG A 18 -8.59 -25.81 -4.66
N VAL A 19 -8.42 -25.23 -3.47
CA VAL A 19 -8.04 -23.83 -3.30
C VAL A 19 -6.65 -23.69 -3.92
N ALA A 20 -6.54 -22.98 -5.04
CA ALA A 20 -5.25 -22.56 -5.58
C ALA A 20 -4.60 -21.63 -4.56
N GLN A 21 -3.61 -22.15 -3.84
CA GLN A 21 -2.75 -21.39 -2.95
C GLN A 21 -1.94 -20.44 -3.84
N ALA A 22 -2.05 -19.13 -3.62
CA ALA A 22 -1.24 -18.14 -4.33
C ALA A 22 0.24 -18.46 -4.05
N GLN A 23 1.00 -18.66 -5.13
CA GLN A 23 2.40 -19.02 -5.11
C GLN A 23 3.20 -17.74 -4.81
N HIS A 24 4.07 -17.74 -3.79
CA HIS A 24 4.81 -16.55 -3.38
C HIS A 24 6.28 -16.63 -3.78
N ALA A 25 6.52 -16.28 -5.04
CA ALA A 25 7.79 -15.81 -5.54
C ALA A 25 8.25 -14.52 -4.81
N VAL A 26 9.51 -14.44 -4.40
CA VAL A 26 10.13 -13.24 -3.83
C VAL A 26 11.52 -13.05 -4.38
N TRP A 27 11.78 -11.86 -4.92
CA TRP A 27 13.07 -11.48 -5.48
C TRP A 27 13.88 -10.66 -4.49
N ALA A 28 15.21 -10.68 -4.66
CA ALA A 28 16.15 -9.91 -3.88
C ALA A 28 15.76 -8.43 -3.87
N ALA A 29 15.75 -7.81 -2.69
CA ALA A 29 15.37 -6.41 -2.48
C ALA A 29 16.52 -5.56 -1.93
N LYS A 30 17.60 -6.19 -1.45
CA LYS A 30 18.78 -5.50 -0.93
C LYS A 30 20.01 -6.37 -1.05
N VAL A 31 21.15 -5.79 -1.43
CA VAL A 31 22.47 -6.42 -1.28
C VAL A 31 23.00 -6.16 0.13
N VAL A 32 23.48 -7.21 0.80
CA VAL A 32 24.07 -7.13 2.15
C VAL A 32 25.58 -7.14 2.08
N ALA A 33 26.12 -8.02 1.24
CA ALA A 33 27.55 -8.19 1.08
C ALA A 33 27.85 -8.71 -0.32
N VAL A 34 29.02 -8.35 -0.81
CA VAL A 34 29.57 -8.89 -2.05
C VAL A 34 31.07 -9.11 -1.86
N SER A 35 31.58 -10.16 -2.47
CA SER A 35 33.02 -10.45 -2.52
C SER A 35 33.82 -9.34 -3.23
N SER A 36 33.34 -8.90 -4.39
CA SER A 36 33.92 -7.82 -5.17
C SER A 36 32.88 -7.17 -6.09
N GLN A 37 33.08 -5.89 -6.41
CA GLN A 37 32.16 -5.13 -7.25
C GLN A 37 32.90 -4.32 -8.30
N LYS A 38 32.44 -4.39 -9.55
CA LYS A 38 33.00 -3.63 -10.67
C LYS A 38 32.62 -2.14 -10.63
N ALA A 39 31.47 -1.84 -10.04
CA ALA A 39 30.88 -0.50 -9.93
C ALA A 39 30.06 -0.38 -8.63
N GLU A 40 29.75 0.84 -8.22
CA GLU A 40 29.01 1.15 -6.99
C GLU A 40 27.58 1.61 -7.28
N GLY A 41 26.70 1.49 -6.29
CA GLY A 41 25.32 1.98 -6.38
C GLY A 41 24.55 1.36 -7.56
N LYS A 42 23.88 2.20 -8.36
CA LYS A 42 23.03 1.77 -9.49
C LYS A 42 23.76 1.71 -10.84
N GLU A 43 25.08 1.88 -10.86
CA GLU A 43 25.90 1.86 -12.07
C GLU A 43 25.88 0.49 -12.77
N ALA A 44 26.25 0.47 -14.05
CA ALA A 44 26.29 -0.77 -14.83
C ALA A 44 27.17 -1.84 -14.14
N PHE A 45 26.68 -3.07 -14.10
CA PHE A 45 27.37 -4.22 -13.52
C PHE A 45 27.56 -4.21 -11.99
N SER A 46 26.97 -3.25 -11.27
CA SER A 46 27.02 -3.22 -9.81
C SER A 46 26.26 -4.40 -9.18
N PRO A 47 26.51 -4.72 -7.90
CA PRO A 47 25.77 -5.76 -7.19
C PRO A 47 24.27 -5.48 -7.11
N GLU A 48 23.86 -4.20 -7.07
CA GLU A 48 22.44 -3.80 -7.00
C GLU A 48 21.64 -4.26 -8.23
N LYS A 49 22.32 -4.63 -9.32
CA LYS A 49 21.68 -5.18 -10.51
C LYS A 49 21.02 -6.55 -10.29
N VAL A 50 21.34 -7.28 -9.22
CA VAL A 50 20.64 -8.54 -8.90
C VAL A 50 19.28 -8.36 -8.23
N LEU A 51 18.89 -7.12 -7.93
CA LEU A 51 17.68 -6.80 -7.18
C LEU A 51 16.46 -6.71 -8.09
N GLY A 52 15.34 -7.22 -7.59
CA GLY A 52 14.08 -7.27 -8.30
C GLY A 52 13.96 -8.46 -9.24
N GLU A 53 12.94 -8.40 -10.10
CA GLU A 53 12.72 -9.41 -11.12
C GLU A 53 13.81 -9.35 -12.20
N PRO A 54 14.09 -10.47 -12.89
CA PRO A 54 15.04 -10.52 -14.00
C PRO A 54 14.72 -9.45 -15.05
N ASN A 55 15.71 -8.62 -15.40
CA ASN A 55 15.52 -7.48 -16.31
C ASN A 55 16.65 -7.31 -17.36
N ALA A 56 17.75 -8.06 -17.24
CA ALA A 56 18.82 -8.06 -18.22
C ALA A 56 18.41 -8.77 -19.52
N THR A 57 18.02 -7.99 -20.54
CA THR A 57 17.56 -8.51 -21.83
C THR A 57 18.31 -7.86 -23.00
N PRO A 58 18.63 -8.59 -24.08
CA PRO A 58 18.35 -10.02 -24.30
C PRO A 58 19.27 -10.94 -23.46
N LEU A 59 18.75 -12.11 -23.08
CA LEU A 59 19.54 -13.15 -22.39
C LEU A 59 20.60 -13.74 -23.32
N GLY A 60 21.70 -14.24 -22.75
CA GLY A 60 22.82 -14.80 -23.52
C GLY A 60 23.78 -13.76 -24.06
N GLN A 61 23.64 -12.49 -23.65
CA GLN A 61 24.57 -11.40 -23.94
C GLN A 61 24.96 -10.68 -22.64
N VAL A 62 26.15 -10.08 -22.63
CA VAL A 62 26.57 -9.21 -21.52
C VAL A 62 25.66 -7.99 -21.48
N HIS A 63 25.05 -7.72 -20.31
CA HIS A 63 24.10 -6.62 -20.16
C HIS A 63 24.42 -5.72 -18.97
N ASN A 64 24.17 -4.41 -19.09
CA ASN A 64 24.48 -3.41 -18.06
C ASN A 64 23.64 -3.59 -16.78
N GLU A 65 22.49 -4.23 -16.90
CA GLU A 65 21.57 -4.53 -15.79
C GLU A 65 21.82 -5.88 -15.12
N ALA A 66 23.03 -6.45 -15.22
CA ALA A 66 23.39 -7.67 -14.50
C ALA A 66 24.74 -7.54 -13.79
N TRP A 67 24.85 -8.07 -12.58
CA TRP A 67 26.05 -7.96 -11.74
C TRP A 67 27.22 -8.78 -12.32
N ILE A 68 28.42 -8.18 -12.28
CA ILE A 68 29.69 -8.86 -12.56
C ILE A 68 30.62 -8.67 -11.34
N PRO A 69 31.24 -9.74 -10.81
CA PRO A 69 32.38 -9.62 -9.90
C PRO A 69 33.51 -8.77 -10.50
N LYS A 70 34.23 -7.99 -9.69
CA LYS A 70 35.32 -7.13 -10.18
C LYS A 70 36.45 -7.92 -10.84
N LYS A 71 36.66 -9.15 -10.37
CA LYS A 71 37.78 -10.02 -10.72
C LYS A 71 37.33 -11.47 -10.78
N GLU A 72 38.14 -12.29 -11.43
CA GLU A 72 37.99 -13.74 -11.36
C GLU A 72 38.44 -14.27 -10.00
N GLY A 73 37.70 -15.25 -9.47
CA GLY A 73 37.94 -15.82 -8.15
C GLY A 73 37.26 -17.17 -7.97
N ASN A 74 37.73 -17.93 -6.98
CA ASN A 74 37.20 -19.27 -6.69
C ASN A 74 35.97 -19.22 -5.75
N ASN A 75 35.73 -18.07 -5.12
CA ASN A 75 34.71 -17.86 -4.08
C ASN A 75 34.07 -16.46 -4.21
N GLU A 76 33.84 -15.98 -5.44
CA GLU A 76 33.10 -14.73 -5.62
C GLU A 76 31.66 -14.97 -5.16
N PHE A 77 31.15 -14.15 -4.25
CA PHE A 77 29.81 -14.28 -3.72
C PHE A 77 29.05 -12.97 -3.74
N ILE A 78 27.72 -13.10 -3.73
CA ILE A 78 26.77 -12.04 -3.41
C ILE A 78 25.78 -12.56 -2.37
N GLU A 79 25.52 -11.73 -1.38
CA GLU A 79 24.54 -11.98 -0.34
C GLU A 79 23.43 -10.94 -0.44
N VAL A 80 22.19 -11.43 -0.56
CA VAL A 80 20.99 -10.60 -0.73
C VAL A 80 19.99 -10.81 0.41
N ARG A 81 19.05 -9.88 0.54
CA ARG A 81 17.88 -9.97 1.41
C ARG A 81 16.61 -9.76 0.61
N PHE A 82 15.53 -10.37 1.10
CA PHE A 82 14.20 -10.25 0.54
C PHE A 82 13.38 -9.23 1.32
N GLY A 83 12.47 -8.54 0.62
CA GLY A 83 11.54 -7.59 1.25
C GLY A 83 10.50 -8.24 2.18
N LYS A 84 10.37 -9.57 2.13
CA LYS A 84 9.56 -10.37 3.05
C LYS A 84 10.22 -11.72 3.33
N SER A 85 9.94 -12.29 4.50
CA SER A 85 10.45 -13.61 4.90
C SER A 85 9.58 -14.74 4.37
N VAL A 86 10.18 -15.82 3.87
CA VAL A 86 9.47 -16.95 3.23
C VAL A 86 9.97 -18.28 3.78
N VAL A 87 9.07 -19.25 3.99
CA VAL A 87 9.47 -20.65 4.16
C VAL A 87 9.80 -21.21 2.77
N ALA A 88 11.03 -21.00 2.33
CA ALA A 88 11.43 -21.34 0.97
C ALA A 88 11.39 -22.86 0.76
N LYS A 89 10.93 -23.26 -0.43
CA LYS A 89 11.05 -24.61 -1.02
C LYS A 89 11.89 -24.61 -2.29
N GLN A 90 12.16 -23.42 -2.81
CA GLN A 90 12.94 -23.21 -4.01
C GLN A 90 13.79 -21.95 -3.87
N VAL A 91 14.98 -21.99 -4.46
CA VAL A 91 15.79 -20.81 -4.80
C VAL A 91 16.04 -20.80 -6.30
N THR A 92 16.04 -19.61 -6.89
CA THR A 92 16.26 -19.36 -8.30
C THR A 92 17.38 -18.34 -8.46
N VAL A 93 18.35 -18.64 -9.31
CA VAL A 93 19.43 -17.73 -9.70
C VAL A 93 19.42 -17.59 -11.22
N ILE A 94 19.34 -16.36 -11.72
CA ILE A 94 19.41 -16.08 -13.16
C ILE A 94 20.85 -15.75 -13.52
N GLU A 95 21.51 -16.71 -14.17
CA GLU A 95 22.79 -16.51 -14.82
C GLU A 95 22.52 -16.01 -16.25
N ASN A 96 22.42 -14.69 -16.44
CA ASN A 96 22.00 -14.10 -17.73
C ASN A 96 23.07 -14.20 -18.82
N PHE A 97 24.33 -14.42 -18.45
CA PHE A 97 25.43 -14.65 -19.40
C PHE A 97 26.53 -15.54 -18.81
N ASN A 98 27.04 -16.45 -19.65
CA ASN A 98 28.15 -17.38 -19.34
C ASN A 98 27.91 -18.21 -18.05
N PRO A 99 26.80 -18.96 -18.00
CA PRO A 99 26.42 -19.75 -16.82
C PRO A 99 27.40 -20.89 -16.52
N GLY A 100 27.31 -21.44 -15.30
CA GLY A 100 28.03 -22.64 -14.88
C GLY A 100 29.01 -22.42 -13.73
N SER A 101 29.24 -21.16 -13.34
CA SER A 101 30.18 -20.81 -12.27
C SER A 101 29.58 -20.88 -10.87
N VAL A 102 28.25 -20.90 -10.69
CA VAL A 102 27.63 -21.05 -9.36
C VAL A 102 28.02 -22.39 -8.73
N THR A 103 28.67 -22.32 -7.56
CA THR A 103 29.16 -23.49 -6.80
C THR A 103 28.33 -23.81 -5.59
N LYS A 104 27.70 -22.81 -4.97
CA LYS A 104 26.97 -22.99 -3.71
C LYS A 104 25.86 -21.95 -3.55
N ILE A 105 24.73 -22.39 -3.00
CA ILE A 105 23.63 -21.49 -2.58
C ILE A 105 23.27 -21.80 -1.13
N GLU A 106 23.21 -20.76 -0.30
CA GLU A 106 22.84 -20.84 1.12
C GLU A 106 21.68 -19.88 1.42
N LEU A 107 20.69 -20.34 2.17
CA LEU A 107 19.58 -19.51 2.67
C LEU A 107 19.96 -18.88 4.01
N VAL A 108 19.56 -17.63 4.24
CA VAL A 108 19.78 -16.93 5.50
C VAL A 108 18.47 -16.86 6.29
N ASP A 109 18.46 -17.31 7.54
CA ASP A 109 17.28 -17.29 8.42
C ASP A 109 17.11 -15.95 9.19
N THR A 110 16.00 -15.79 9.90
CA THR A 110 15.67 -14.59 10.69
C THR A 110 16.64 -14.29 11.84
N ARG A 111 17.52 -15.22 12.21
CA ARG A 111 18.59 -15.04 13.21
C ARG A 111 19.95 -14.78 12.56
N GLY A 112 20.02 -14.75 11.22
CA GLY A 112 21.25 -14.59 10.45
C GLY A 112 22.02 -15.89 10.22
N GLN A 113 21.46 -17.07 10.57
CA GLN A 113 22.12 -18.36 10.33
C GLN A 113 22.00 -18.75 8.85
N LYS A 114 23.09 -19.28 8.28
CA LYS A 114 23.16 -19.73 6.88
C LYS A 114 22.92 -21.23 6.77
N HIS A 115 22.12 -21.65 5.79
CA HIS A 115 21.71 -23.03 5.55
C HIS A 115 21.90 -23.39 4.08
N GLN A 116 22.83 -24.30 3.78
CA GLN A 116 23.17 -24.68 2.41
C GLN A 116 22.07 -25.52 1.75
N VAL A 117 21.68 -25.15 0.53
CA VAL A 117 20.62 -25.82 -0.25
C VAL A 117 21.07 -26.26 -1.64
N TYR A 118 22.24 -25.82 -2.10
CA TYR A 118 22.81 -26.21 -3.39
C TYR A 118 24.33 -26.37 -3.31
N THR A 119 24.87 -27.31 -4.07
CA THR A 119 26.31 -27.48 -4.29
C THR A 119 26.57 -27.98 -5.70
N ASN A 120 27.61 -27.45 -6.32
CA ASN A 120 28.18 -27.92 -7.58
C ASN A 120 29.68 -28.17 -7.38
N ASP A 121 30.03 -29.45 -7.26
CA ASP A 121 31.41 -29.90 -7.02
C ASP A 121 32.30 -29.81 -8.27
N SER A 122 31.72 -29.52 -9.44
CA SER A 122 32.43 -29.42 -10.72
C SER A 122 31.93 -28.21 -11.51
N PRO A 123 32.18 -26.97 -11.04
CA PRO A 123 31.83 -25.77 -11.79
C PRO A 123 32.59 -25.74 -13.12
N GLY A 124 31.95 -25.25 -14.17
CA GLY A 124 32.48 -25.27 -15.52
C GLY A 124 31.49 -24.73 -16.53
N PRO A 125 31.93 -24.36 -17.75
CA PRO A 125 31.05 -23.82 -18.77
C PRO A 125 29.97 -24.83 -19.14
N VAL A 126 28.74 -24.35 -19.33
CA VAL A 126 27.61 -25.15 -19.82
C VAL A 126 27.28 -24.76 -21.26
N PRO A 127 26.66 -25.63 -22.09
CA PRO A 127 26.43 -25.37 -23.51
C PRO A 127 25.39 -24.28 -23.80
N GLU A 128 24.72 -23.75 -22.78
CA GLU A 128 23.77 -22.64 -22.87
C GLU A 128 24.44 -21.27 -22.65
N GLN A 129 23.99 -20.24 -23.38
CA GLN A 129 24.51 -18.88 -23.23
C GLN A 129 23.99 -18.16 -21.96
N PHE A 130 22.89 -18.64 -21.40
CA PHE A 130 22.28 -18.20 -20.14
C PHE A 130 21.62 -19.38 -19.44
N ARG A 131 21.40 -19.30 -18.12
CA ARG A 131 20.75 -20.36 -17.34
C ARG A 131 19.87 -19.76 -16.25
N THR A 132 18.68 -20.32 -16.09
CA THR A 132 17.89 -20.16 -14.86
C THR A 132 18.17 -21.35 -13.96
N LEU A 133 19.07 -21.19 -12.99
CA LEU A 133 19.37 -22.23 -12.03
C LEU A 133 18.26 -22.29 -10.96
N GLN A 134 17.43 -23.31 -11.03
CA GLN A 134 16.37 -23.58 -10.05
C GLN A 134 16.77 -24.75 -9.17
N VAL A 135 16.75 -24.53 -7.86
CA VAL A 135 17.05 -25.56 -6.86
C VAL A 135 15.87 -25.68 -5.93
N THR A 136 15.28 -26.87 -5.90
CA THR A 136 14.18 -27.22 -5.00
C THR A 136 14.70 -28.06 -3.84
N PHE A 137 14.07 -27.90 -2.68
CA PHE A 137 14.47 -28.57 -1.44
C PHE A 137 13.27 -28.73 -0.50
N SER A 138 13.36 -29.63 0.46
CA SER A 138 12.32 -29.79 1.48
C SER A 138 12.23 -28.52 2.35
N PRO A 139 11.03 -27.97 2.59
CA PRO A 139 10.84 -26.77 3.40
C PRO A 139 11.41 -27.00 4.81
N ALA A 140 12.28 -26.11 5.24
CA ALA A 140 12.83 -26.15 6.59
C ALA A 140 11.89 -25.46 7.60
N ALA A 141 12.08 -25.74 8.89
CA ALA A 141 11.29 -25.13 9.97
C ALA A 141 11.58 -23.63 10.22
N TYR A 142 12.45 -23.02 9.41
CA TYR A 142 12.86 -21.62 9.54
C TYR A 142 12.41 -20.79 8.34
N ARG A 143 12.17 -19.50 8.58
CA ARG A 143 11.88 -18.53 7.52
C ARG A 143 13.18 -17.98 6.95
N THR A 144 13.27 -17.95 5.64
CA THR A 144 14.36 -17.38 4.85
C THR A 144 14.13 -15.90 4.63
N ILE A 145 15.14 -15.08 4.95
CA ILE A 145 15.15 -13.63 4.73
C ILE A 145 16.18 -13.20 3.67
N GLY A 146 17.02 -14.11 3.21
CA GLY A 146 18.08 -13.82 2.25
C GLY A 146 18.73 -15.05 1.67
N VAL A 147 19.61 -14.84 0.70
CA VAL A 147 20.36 -15.89 0.00
C VAL A 147 21.81 -15.43 -0.17
N VAL A 148 22.75 -16.36 -0.06
CA VAL A 148 24.13 -16.22 -0.50
C VAL A 148 24.33 -17.11 -1.72
N VAL A 149 24.77 -16.53 -2.82
CA VAL A 149 25.21 -17.26 -4.02
C VAL A 149 26.72 -17.16 -4.10
N THR A 150 27.41 -18.30 -4.17
CA THR A 150 28.87 -18.38 -4.35
C THR A 150 29.19 -18.94 -5.73
N MET A 151 30.22 -18.39 -6.36
CA MET A 151 30.65 -18.67 -7.71
C MET A 151 32.16 -18.94 -7.75
N ASN A 152 32.57 -19.87 -8.62
CA ASN A 152 33.94 -20.04 -9.07
C ASN A 152 34.05 -19.54 -10.52
N THR A 153 34.33 -18.24 -10.67
CA THR A 153 34.42 -17.59 -11.98
C THR A 153 35.69 -17.97 -12.73
N LYS A 154 36.72 -18.54 -12.08
CA LYS A 154 37.88 -19.11 -12.79
C LYS A 154 37.56 -20.39 -13.56
N ALA A 155 36.57 -21.14 -13.09
CA ALA A 155 36.16 -22.37 -13.75
C ALA A 155 35.38 -22.13 -15.05
N VAL A 156 34.90 -20.90 -15.27
CA VAL A 156 34.15 -20.49 -16.46
C VAL A 156 34.79 -19.22 -17.02
N ASN A 157 35.65 -19.40 -18.03
CA ASN A 157 36.47 -18.31 -18.59
C ASN A 157 35.60 -17.17 -19.13
N GLY A 158 35.98 -15.93 -18.84
CA GLY A 158 35.28 -14.72 -19.30
C GLY A 158 34.30 -14.12 -18.29
N VAL A 159 33.44 -13.22 -18.78
CA VAL A 159 32.45 -12.51 -17.95
C VAL A 159 31.38 -13.49 -17.49
N ASN A 160 31.14 -13.57 -16.18
CA ASN A 160 30.05 -14.34 -15.57
C ASN A 160 29.06 -13.35 -14.98
N GLN A 161 27.78 -13.42 -15.35
CA GLN A 161 26.77 -12.47 -14.88
C GLN A 161 25.60 -13.11 -14.16
N LEU A 162 25.17 -12.46 -13.07
CA LEU A 162 23.90 -12.74 -12.41
C LEU A 162 22.96 -11.54 -12.58
N ASP A 163 21.73 -11.81 -12.99
CA ASP A 163 20.68 -10.80 -13.21
C ASP A 163 19.68 -10.77 -12.06
N ALA A 164 19.34 -11.91 -11.45
CA ALA A 164 18.38 -11.92 -10.35
C ALA A 164 18.53 -13.15 -9.45
N ILE A 165 18.13 -12.99 -8.19
CA ILE A 165 18.07 -14.06 -7.19
C ILE A 165 16.71 -14.01 -6.50
N GLY A 166 16.01 -15.15 -6.45
CA GLY A 166 14.69 -15.24 -5.84
C GLY A 166 14.45 -16.56 -5.10
N VAL A 167 13.43 -16.57 -4.24
CA VAL A 167 12.94 -17.76 -3.53
C VAL A 167 11.43 -17.91 -3.70
N ALA A 168 10.92 -19.13 -3.56
CA ALA A 168 9.48 -19.41 -3.59
C ALA A 168 9.08 -20.43 -2.51
N ASP A 169 7.84 -20.35 -2.04
CA ASP A 169 7.22 -21.26 -1.04
C ASP A 169 6.60 -22.53 -1.66
N VAL A 170 6.65 -22.63 -2.99
CA VAL A 170 6.31 -23.79 -3.80
C VAL A 170 7.33 -23.95 -4.92
N ALA A 171 7.49 -25.16 -5.44
CA ALA A 171 8.25 -25.35 -6.67
C ALA A 171 7.49 -24.69 -7.82
N GLU A 172 8.04 -23.64 -8.41
CA GLU A 172 7.44 -22.85 -9.48
C GLU A 172 8.49 -22.48 -10.52
N SER A 173 8.09 -22.43 -11.79
CA SER A 173 8.92 -21.85 -12.84
C SER A 173 9.06 -20.33 -12.66
N MET A 174 10.06 -19.91 -11.89
CA MET A 174 10.40 -18.52 -11.57
C MET A 174 11.04 -17.76 -12.75
N VAL A 175 10.45 -17.86 -13.93
CA VAL A 175 10.90 -17.18 -15.16
C VAL A 175 9.69 -16.46 -15.76
N LYS A 176 9.83 -15.18 -16.14
CA LYS A 176 8.71 -14.45 -16.77
C LYS A 176 8.22 -15.20 -18.01
N LYS A 177 6.90 -15.18 -18.27
CA LYS A 177 6.27 -15.80 -19.45
C LYS A 177 6.89 -15.36 -20.78
N GLU A 178 7.43 -14.15 -20.85
CA GLU A 178 8.15 -13.57 -22.00
C GLU A 178 9.52 -14.23 -22.30
N PHE A 179 9.99 -15.14 -21.46
CA PHE A 179 11.15 -15.99 -21.69
C PHE A 179 10.78 -17.43 -22.08
N ARG A 180 9.48 -17.74 -22.21
CA ARG A 180 9.02 -18.93 -22.91
C ARG A 180 8.93 -18.56 -24.37
N ASN A 181 9.56 -19.34 -25.23
CA ASN A 181 9.34 -19.25 -26.66
C ASN A 181 7.94 -19.82 -26.95
N GLU A 182 6.89 -19.08 -26.60
CA GLU A 182 5.50 -19.43 -26.90
C GLU A 182 4.71 -18.19 -27.30
N GLN A 183 4.41 -18.11 -28.59
CA GLN A 183 3.26 -17.39 -29.12
C GLN A 183 2.00 -17.89 -28.40
N SER A 184 1.52 -17.17 -27.39
CA SER A 184 0.14 -17.33 -26.92
C SER A 184 -0.35 -16.05 -26.28
N GLY A 185 -1.24 -15.37 -27.00
CA GLY A 185 -1.93 -14.18 -26.54
C GLY A 185 -2.64 -14.45 -25.21
N VAL A 186 -2.49 -13.53 -24.27
CA VAL A 186 -3.23 -13.56 -23.01
C VAL A 186 -4.69 -13.26 -23.32
N SER A 187 -5.53 -14.29 -23.29
CA SER A 187 -6.99 -14.13 -23.26
C SER A 187 -7.41 -13.71 -21.85
N PHE A 188 -8.12 -12.58 -21.75
CA PHE A 188 -8.92 -12.30 -20.56
C PHE A 188 -10.27 -13.01 -20.69
N ASP A 189 -10.85 -13.35 -19.54
CA ASP A 189 -12.17 -13.98 -19.44
C ASP A 189 -13.20 -12.96 -18.88
N SER A 190 -12.83 -11.67 -18.88
CA SER A 190 -13.65 -10.57 -18.35
C SER A 190 -13.97 -9.63 -19.51
N SER A 191 -15.21 -9.66 -19.98
CA SER A 191 -15.73 -8.62 -20.87
C SER A 191 -16.05 -7.35 -20.07
N MET A 192 -15.89 -6.19 -20.70
CA MET A 192 -16.40 -4.93 -20.17
C MET A 192 -17.92 -5.02 -20.00
N VAL A 193 -18.41 -4.63 -18.82
CA VAL A 193 -19.84 -4.58 -18.48
C VAL A 193 -20.24 -3.12 -18.35
N ASN A 194 -21.11 -2.64 -19.25
CA ASN A 194 -21.72 -1.31 -19.13
C ASN A 194 -22.53 -1.24 -17.83
N LEU A 195 -22.39 -0.15 -17.05
CA LEU A 195 -23.08 0.00 -15.76
C LEU A 195 -24.59 0.27 -15.87
N GLY A 196 -25.10 0.45 -17.09
CA GLY A 196 -26.51 0.60 -17.39
C GLY A 196 -27.08 1.96 -16.95
N PRO A 197 -28.39 2.18 -17.16
CA PRO A 197 -29.03 3.50 -17.07
C PRO A 197 -29.14 4.06 -15.64
N ASN A 198 -28.80 3.25 -14.62
CA ASN A 198 -28.74 3.72 -13.25
C ASN A 198 -27.50 4.58 -13.01
N VAL A 199 -26.40 4.29 -13.71
CA VAL A 199 -25.14 5.05 -13.62
C VAL A 199 -24.93 5.85 -14.90
N ASN A 200 -24.94 5.19 -16.06
CA ASN A 200 -24.76 5.82 -17.37
C ASN A 200 -26.07 6.47 -17.87
N SER A 201 -25.93 7.31 -18.88
CA SER A 201 -27.00 8.04 -19.52
C SER A 201 -26.75 8.11 -21.03
N LYS A 202 -27.63 8.80 -21.76
CA LYS A 202 -27.41 9.10 -23.19
C LYS A 202 -26.36 10.21 -23.41
N PHE A 203 -25.84 10.78 -22.34
CA PHE A 203 -24.81 11.83 -22.34
C PHE A 203 -23.48 11.22 -21.94
N VAL A 204 -22.39 11.97 -22.08
CA VAL A 204 -21.05 11.51 -21.67
C VAL A 204 -20.99 11.38 -20.15
N ASP A 205 -20.73 10.16 -19.68
CA ASP A 205 -20.46 9.83 -18.28
C ASP A 205 -18.99 9.40 -18.16
N THR A 206 -18.21 10.15 -17.39
CA THR A 206 -16.74 10.08 -17.42
C THR A 206 -16.10 10.26 -16.05
N HIS A 207 -14.77 10.11 -15.95
CA HIS A 207 -13.98 10.28 -14.73
C HIS A 207 -14.55 9.52 -13.51
N PRO A 208 -14.79 8.20 -13.60
CA PRO A 208 -15.25 7.42 -12.47
C PRO A 208 -14.21 7.44 -11.34
N VAL A 209 -14.69 7.68 -10.12
CA VAL A 209 -13.91 7.61 -8.89
C VAL A 209 -14.68 6.72 -7.91
N ILE A 210 -14.18 5.50 -7.69
CA ILE A 210 -14.75 4.56 -6.72
C ILE A 210 -14.17 4.84 -5.34
N SER A 211 -15.02 4.90 -4.32
CA SER A 211 -14.57 4.94 -2.93
C SER A 211 -13.75 3.69 -2.60
N PRO A 212 -12.71 3.76 -1.74
CA PRO A 212 -11.90 2.59 -1.44
C PRO A 212 -12.67 1.38 -0.88
N ASP A 213 -13.82 1.60 -0.26
CA ASP A 213 -14.72 0.51 0.15
C ASP A 213 -15.61 -0.07 -0.96
N GLY A 214 -15.57 0.47 -2.16
CA GLY A 214 -16.34 0.01 -3.31
C GLY A 214 -17.82 0.35 -3.27
N ARG A 215 -18.28 1.23 -2.36
CA ARG A 215 -19.72 1.46 -2.11
C ARG A 215 -20.30 2.70 -2.78
N THR A 216 -19.47 3.69 -3.10
CA THR A 216 -19.90 4.93 -3.73
C THR A 216 -19.04 5.21 -4.94
N LEU A 217 -19.68 5.39 -6.10
CA LEU A 217 -19.04 5.76 -7.35
C LEU A 217 -19.40 7.20 -7.67
N PHE A 218 -18.40 8.08 -7.66
CA PHE A 218 -18.50 9.44 -8.17
C PHE A 218 -18.11 9.44 -9.64
N PHE A 219 -18.65 10.37 -10.42
CA PHE A 219 -18.30 10.54 -11.83
C PHE A 219 -18.73 11.92 -12.31
N ALA A 220 -18.21 12.35 -13.45
CA ALA A 220 -18.62 13.55 -14.13
C ALA A 220 -19.63 13.22 -15.23
N ARG A 221 -20.64 14.09 -15.42
CA ARG A 221 -21.65 13.96 -16.46
C ARG A 221 -21.79 15.25 -17.25
N GLN A 222 -21.64 15.14 -18.57
CA GLN A 222 -21.62 16.30 -19.45
C GLN A 222 -23.00 16.63 -20.02
N GLU A 223 -23.28 17.91 -20.22
CA GLU A 223 -24.41 18.46 -20.98
C GLU A 223 -25.82 17.95 -20.59
N ASN A 224 -25.98 17.43 -19.36
CA ASN A 224 -27.25 16.88 -18.93
C ASN A 224 -28.18 18.00 -18.42
N PRO A 225 -29.47 18.03 -18.81
CA PRO A 225 -30.43 19.05 -18.34
C PRO A 225 -30.63 19.10 -16.82
N GLN A 226 -30.25 18.06 -16.09
CA GLN A 226 -30.31 17.97 -14.63
C GLN A 226 -29.02 18.46 -13.95
N ASN A 227 -28.03 18.94 -14.71
CA ASN A 227 -26.90 19.68 -14.16
C ASN A 227 -27.37 21.00 -13.53
N VAL A 228 -26.61 21.56 -12.59
CA VAL A 228 -27.01 22.73 -11.78
C VAL A 228 -27.26 23.96 -12.67
N GLY A 229 -26.48 24.16 -13.73
CA GLY A 229 -26.72 25.19 -14.75
C GLY A 229 -27.65 24.76 -15.90
N GLY A 230 -28.25 23.57 -15.83
CA GLY A 230 -29.09 22.99 -16.87
C GLY A 230 -28.31 22.60 -18.12
N ALA A 231 -28.96 22.62 -19.29
CA ALA A 231 -28.34 22.17 -20.54
C ALA A 231 -27.17 23.04 -21.07
N LYS A 232 -26.89 24.18 -20.44
CA LYS A 232 -25.72 25.03 -20.76
C LYS A 232 -24.51 24.70 -19.87
N ASP A 233 -24.71 23.89 -18.85
CA ASP A 233 -23.69 23.44 -17.93
C ASP A 233 -22.95 22.25 -18.52
N VAL A 234 -21.70 22.49 -18.89
CA VAL A 234 -20.90 21.54 -19.66
C VAL A 234 -20.67 20.26 -18.86
N GLN A 235 -20.50 20.33 -17.54
CA GLN A 235 -20.16 19.15 -16.74
C GLN A 235 -20.40 19.34 -15.25
N ASP A 236 -21.07 18.37 -14.64
CA ASP A 236 -21.30 18.32 -13.19
C ASP A 236 -20.77 17.03 -12.57
N VAL A 237 -20.51 17.06 -11.26
CA VAL A 237 -20.27 15.87 -10.44
C VAL A 237 -21.59 15.18 -10.08
N TRP A 238 -21.62 13.87 -10.32
CA TRP A 238 -22.69 12.96 -9.97
C TRP A 238 -22.15 11.81 -9.13
N TYR A 239 -23.04 11.12 -8.42
CA TYR A 239 -22.67 9.91 -7.69
C TYR A 239 -23.79 8.88 -7.71
N SER A 240 -23.41 7.61 -7.57
CA SER A 240 -24.31 6.50 -7.28
C SER A 240 -23.78 5.67 -6.11
N ASN A 241 -24.71 5.04 -5.38
CA ASN A 241 -24.37 4.11 -4.30
C ASN A 241 -24.71 2.69 -4.72
N LEU A 242 -23.87 1.75 -4.31
CA LEU A 242 -24.10 0.34 -4.50
C LEU A 242 -25.30 -0.09 -3.63
N THR A 243 -26.35 -0.58 -4.27
CA THR A 243 -27.59 -1.00 -3.59
C THR A 243 -27.60 -2.49 -3.28
N ASN A 244 -26.85 -3.29 -4.06
CA ASN A 244 -26.66 -4.71 -3.80
C ASN A 244 -25.25 -5.13 -4.22
N ALA A 245 -24.41 -5.49 -3.25
CA ALA A 245 -23.02 -5.87 -3.49
C ALA A 245 -22.89 -7.21 -4.22
N GLU A 246 -23.70 -8.21 -3.87
CA GLU A 246 -23.65 -9.55 -4.49
C GLU A 246 -23.98 -9.49 -5.99
N LYS A 247 -25.00 -8.70 -6.34
CA LYS A 247 -25.43 -8.48 -7.72
C LYS A 247 -24.64 -7.38 -8.42
N LYS A 248 -23.74 -6.70 -7.70
CA LYS A 248 -22.98 -5.52 -8.17
C LYS A 248 -23.89 -4.47 -8.81
N GLN A 249 -25.03 -4.21 -8.17
CA GLN A 249 -26.08 -3.32 -8.67
C GLN A 249 -25.96 -1.93 -8.04
N TRP A 250 -25.93 -0.92 -8.91
CA TRP A 250 -25.91 0.49 -8.53
C TRP A 250 -27.31 1.08 -8.46
N GLY A 251 -27.51 2.03 -7.53
CA GLY A 251 -28.71 2.85 -7.47
C GLY A 251 -28.75 3.92 -8.57
N THR A 252 -29.87 4.62 -8.70
CA THR A 252 -29.98 5.74 -9.63
C THR A 252 -29.03 6.87 -9.22
N ALA A 253 -28.23 7.33 -10.19
CA ALA A 253 -27.30 8.43 -10.03
C ALA A 253 -27.99 9.72 -9.57
N LYS A 254 -27.29 10.48 -8.73
CA LYS A 254 -27.73 11.75 -8.16
C LYS A 254 -26.69 12.82 -8.43
N ASN A 255 -27.15 13.99 -8.88
CA ASN A 255 -26.32 15.18 -8.95
C ASN A 255 -25.88 15.54 -7.52
N ILE A 256 -24.59 15.85 -7.31
CA ILE A 256 -24.07 16.12 -5.96
C ILE A 256 -24.50 17.49 -5.42
N GLY A 257 -24.86 18.42 -6.31
CA GLY A 257 -25.32 19.77 -6.00
C GLY A 257 -24.24 20.73 -5.51
N SER A 258 -24.65 21.95 -5.17
CA SER A 258 -23.78 22.97 -4.58
C SER A 258 -23.36 22.59 -3.15
N PRO A 259 -22.17 23.03 -2.66
CA PRO A 259 -21.23 23.93 -3.31
C PRO A 259 -20.21 23.23 -4.23
N ILE A 260 -20.33 21.92 -4.45
CA ILE A 260 -19.42 21.19 -5.35
C ILE A 260 -19.70 21.62 -6.79
N ASN A 261 -20.95 21.50 -7.24
CA ASN A 261 -21.35 21.92 -8.59
C ASN A 261 -21.66 23.41 -8.64
N THR A 262 -21.19 24.06 -9.70
CA THR A 262 -21.43 25.48 -10.00
C THR A 262 -22.26 25.61 -11.28
N PRO A 263 -23.08 26.66 -11.46
CA PRO A 263 -24.00 26.73 -12.61
C PRO A 263 -23.35 27.04 -13.97
N ARG A 264 -22.03 27.26 -14.05
CA ARG A 264 -21.38 27.84 -15.25
C ARG A 264 -20.11 27.13 -15.66
N ASP A 265 -19.34 26.65 -14.70
CA ASP A 265 -18.00 26.15 -14.94
C ASP A 265 -17.94 24.63 -14.69
N PRO A 266 -17.31 23.88 -15.61
CA PRO A 266 -17.22 22.43 -15.50
C PRO A 266 -16.31 22.02 -14.33
N ASN A 267 -16.67 20.93 -13.67
CA ASN A 267 -15.89 20.35 -12.58
C ASN A 267 -15.87 18.82 -12.65
N GLY A 268 -15.06 18.20 -11.79
CA GLY A 268 -14.97 16.75 -11.68
C GLY A 268 -14.35 16.33 -10.36
N VAL A 269 -14.60 15.08 -9.94
CA VAL A 269 -13.89 14.49 -8.80
C VAL A 269 -12.62 13.83 -9.33
N ALA A 270 -11.48 14.23 -8.81
CA ALA A 270 -10.19 13.63 -9.09
C ALA A 270 -9.92 12.40 -8.20
N SER A 271 -10.33 12.47 -6.93
CA SER A 271 -10.19 11.36 -5.98
C SER A 271 -11.05 11.58 -4.73
N VAL A 272 -11.27 10.51 -3.97
CA VAL A 272 -12.02 10.53 -2.72
C VAL A 272 -11.21 9.85 -1.59
N SER A 273 -11.29 10.39 -0.37
CA SER A 273 -10.62 9.79 0.79
C SER A 273 -11.19 8.41 1.13
N ALA A 274 -10.42 7.60 1.87
CA ALA A 274 -10.78 6.23 2.22
C ALA A 274 -12.15 6.05 2.90
N ASN A 275 -12.61 7.07 3.61
CA ASN A 275 -13.90 7.09 4.28
C ASN A 275 -14.97 7.95 3.57
N GLY A 276 -14.70 8.48 2.37
CA GLY A 276 -15.68 9.29 1.64
C GLY A 276 -15.90 10.70 2.18
N GLN A 277 -15.03 11.19 3.06
CA GLN A 277 -15.21 12.47 3.76
C GLN A 277 -14.48 13.65 3.11
N GLN A 278 -13.58 13.39 2.17
CA GLN A 278 -12.87 14.43 1.43
C GLN A 278 -12.93 14.11 -0.07
N LEU A 279 -13.17 15.12 -0.88
CA LEU A 279 -13.07 15.07 -2.34
C LEU A 279 -11.95 15.99 -2.79
N LEU A 280 -11.04 15.46 -3.61
CA LEU A 280 -10.22 16.29 -4.48
C LEU A 280 -11.01 16.57 -5.75
N LEU A 281 -11.11 17.83 -6.13
CA LEU A 281 -11.87 18.32 -7.27
C LEU A 281 -10.92 18.90 -8.31
N ILE A 282 -11.29 18.74 -9.57
CA ILE A 282 -10.66 19.40 -10.72
C ILE A 282 -11.25 20.80 -10.83
N GLY A 283 -10.39 21.80 -10.90
CA GLY A 283 -10.72 23.23 -10.93
C GLY A 283 -10.43 23.96 -9.61
N VAL A 284 -10.11 25.24 -9.71
CA VAL A 284 -9.94 26.18 -8.59
C VAL A 284 -11.19 27.02 -8.44
N TYR A 285 -11.83 26.95 -7.27
CA TYR A 285 -13.08 27.65 -7.01
C TYR A 285 -12.81 29.04 -6.45
N LEU A 286 -13.14 30.09 -7.21
CA LEU A 286 -12.84 31.46 -6.82
C LEU A 286 -13.89 32.05 -5.86
N PRO A 287 -13.53 33.08 -5.07
CA PRO A 287 -14.47 33.75 -4.16
C PRO A 287 -15.69 34.35 -4.86
N ASP A 288 -15.53 34.83 -6.09
CA ASP A 288 -16.58 35.45 -6.91
C ASP A 288 -17.57 34.45 -7.54
N GLY A 289 -17.32 33.14 -7.36
CA GLY A 289 -18.17 32.06 -7.86
C GLY A 289 -17.79 31.54 -9.23
N SER A 290 -16.76 32.10 -9.88
CA SER A 290 -16.15 31.53 -11.08
C SER A 290 -15.14 30.42 -10.73
N MET A 291 -14.72 29.65 -11.72
CA MET A 291 -13.65 28.66 -11.58
C MET A 291 -12.50 28.89 -12.55
N GLU A 292 -11.26 28.67 -12.08
CA GLU A 292 -10.11 28.47 -12.97
C GLU A 292 -10.01 26.97 -13.28
N PRO A 293 -10.00 26.54 -14.55
CA PRO A 293 -10.06 25.12 -14.90
C PRO A 293 -8.77 24.36 -14.53
N LYS A 294 -7.66 25.09 -14.34
CA LYS A 294 -6.32 24.52 -14.15
C LYS A 294 -5.89 24.56 -12.69
N GLY A 295 -6.21 23.51 -11.95
CA GLY A 295 -5.69 23.29 -10.60
C GLY A 295 -6.62 22.44 -9.76
N PRO A 296 -6.18 21.95 -8.59
CA PRO A 296 -7.03 21.18 -7.70
C PRO A 296 -7.66 22.03 -6.59
N SER A 297 -8.87 21.67 -6.18
CA SER A 297 -9.49 22.13 -4.94
C SER A 297 -9.87 20.95 -4.05
N LEU A 298 -10.00 21.18 -2.75
CA LEU A 298 -10.42 20.18 -1.77
C LEU A 298 -11.75 20.59 -1.17
N SER A 299 -12.70 19.65 -1.09
CA SER A 299 -13.93 19.83 -0.31
C SER A 299 -14.05 18.74 0.76
N ARG A 300 -14.63 19.11 1.90
CA ARG A 300 -14.75 18.26 3.08
C ARG A 300 -16.22 18.10 3.44
N ARG A 301 -16.59 16.90 3.87
CA ARG A 301 -17.94 16.65 4.34
C ARG A 301 -18.11 17.18 5.76
N THR A 302 -19.18 17.93 5.98
CA THR A 302 -19.63 18.44 7.27
C THR A 302 -20.94 17.75 7.68
N ALA A 303 -21.48 18.11 8.85
CA ALA A 303 -22.79 17.59 9.28
C ALA A 303 -23.96 18.04 8.40
N THR A 304 -23.82 19.12 7.62
CA THR A 304 -24.90 19.71 6.82
C THR A 304 -24.67 19.60 5.31
N GLY A 305 -23.54 19.04 4.86
CA GLY A 305 -23.20 18.95 3.44
C GLY A 305 -21.71 19.09 3.20
N TRP A 306 -21.32 19.31 1.95
CA TRP A 306 -19.93 19.57 1.57
C TRP A 306 -19.54 21.03 1.86
N THR A 307 -18.30 21.28 2.26
CA THR A 307 -17.75 22.64 2.35
C THR A 307 -17.59 23.25 0.97
N LYS A 308 -17.55 24.59 0.89
CA LYS A 308 -17.06 25.26 -0.33
C LYS A 308 -15.66 24.70 -0.64
N PRO A 309 -15.36 24.34 -1.90
CA PRO A 309 -14.03 23.87 -2.25
C PRO A 309 -12.97 24.94 -1.97
N GLU A 310 -11.85 24.51 -1.39
CA GLU A 310 -10.69 25.34 -1.08
C GLU A 310 -9.53 24.96 -2.00
N LYS A 311 -8.86 25.96 -2.58
CA LYS A 311 -7.70 25.74 -3.46
C LYS A 311 -6.63 24.91 -2.74
N VAL A 312 -6.08 23.92 -3.45
CA VAL A 312 -4.90 23.19 -2.99
C VAL A 312 -3.65 23.93 -3.43
N GLU A 313 -2.81 24.32 -2.47
CA GLU A 313 -1.57 25.04 -2.75
C GLU A 313 -0.43 24.08 -3.10
N ILE A 314 0.02 24.12 -4.36
CA ILE A 314 1.15 23.34 -4.88
C ILE A 314 2.26 24.32 -5.27
N GLU A 315 3.45 24.12 -4.72
CA GLU A 315 4.62 24.94 -5.05
C GLU A 315 4.99 24.85 -6.53
N ASP A 316 5.25 25.98 -7.19
CA ASP A 316 5.66 26.05 -8.60
C ASP A 316 4.71 25.27 -9.56
N TYR A 317 3.41 25.30 -9.26
CA TYR A 317 2.40 24.68 -10.10
C TYR A 317 2.05 25.57 -11.29
N TYR A 318 2.08 24.96 -12.47
CA TYR A 318 1.55 25.48 -13.72
C TYR A 318 1.25 24.29 -14.64
N ASN A 319 0.38 24.51 -15.63
CA ASN A 319 0.05 23.55 -16.67
C ASN A 319 -0.11 24.30 -18.00
N ASP A 320 0.81 24.05 -18.94
CA ASP A 320 0.84 24.69 -20.24
C ASP A 320 -0.19 24.07 -21.22
N ASP A 321 -0.75 22.88 -20.90
CA ASP A 321 -1.83 22.26 -21.68
C ASP A 321 -3.10 23.11 -21.59
N PRO A 322 -3.68 23.58 -22.72
CA PRO A 322 -4.82 24.49 -22.70
C PRO A 322 -6.13 23.85 -22.20
N GLU A 323 -6.28 22.54 -22.32
CA GLU A 323 -7.57 21.84 -22.21
C GLU A 323 -7.58 20.78 -21.11
N ASN A 324 -6.45 20.10 -20.87
CA ASN A 324 -6.42 18.87 -20.11
C ASN A 324 -5.64 19.01 -18.80
N VAL A 325 -6.20 18.44 -17.73
CA VAL A 325 -5.54 18.30 -16.43
C VAL A 325 -6.17 17.14 -15.67
N ASP A 326 -5.34 16.30 -15.07
CA ASP A 326 -5.79 15.27 -14.14
C ASP A 326 -5.06 15.36 -12.81
N PHE A 327 -5.74 14.97 -11.74
CA PHE A 327 -5.16 14.83 -10.41
C PHE A 327 -5.59 13.52 -9.77
N PHE A 328 -4.82 13.06 -8.79
CA PHE A 328 -5.20 11.96 -7.92
C PHE A 328 -4.53 12.10 -6.56
N LEU A 329 -5.31 12.20 -5.48
CA LEU A 329 -4.80 12.13 -4.11
C LEU A 329 -4.83 10.67 -3.65
N ALA A 330 -3.66 10.11 -3.34
CA ALA A 330 -3.55 8.77 -2.81
C ALA A 330 -4.26 8.63 -1.46
N THR A 331 -4.72 7.42 -1.14
CA THR A 331 -5.42 7.12 0.13
C THR A 331 -4.58 7.35 1.39
N SER A 332 -3.26 7.52 1.24
CA SER A 332 -2.37 7.98 2.32
C SER A 332 -2.62 9.43 2.75
N GLY A 333 -3.27 10.24 1.90
CA GLY A 333 -3.44 11.68 2.11
C GLY A 333 -2.14 12.49 1.97
N LYS A 334 -1.04 11.85 1.56
CA LYS A 334 0.32 12.44 1.55
C LYS A 334 0.97 12.54 0.18
N VAL A 335 0.39 11.90 -0.82
CA VAL A 335 0.91 11.81 -2.18
C VAL A 335 -0.17 12.26 -3.14
N MET A 336 0.16 13.22 -3.99
CA MET A 336 -0.69 13.66 -5.08
C MET A 336 -0.01 13.38 -6.40
N LEU A 337 -0.70 12.69 -7.29
CA LEU A 337 -0.31 12.55 -8.70
C LEU A 337 -1.05 13.59 -9.53
N MET A 338 -0.43 14.00 -10.63
CA MET A 338 -1.04 14.91 -11.58
C MET A 338 -0.53 14.63 -13.00
N ALA A 339 -1.39 14.81 -13.99
CA ALA A 339 -1.00 14.82 -15.39
C ALA A 339 -1.10 16.25 -15.93
N VAL A 340 0.06 16.83 -16.28
CA VAL A 340 0.20 18.23 -16.67
C VAL A 340 1.30 18.38 -17.71
N ASP A 341 1.16 19.36 -18.61
CA ASP A 341 2.22 19.78 -19.52
C ASP A 341 3.09 20.85 -18.83
N ARG A 342 4.39 20.58 -18.76
CA ARG A 342 5.38 21.44 -18.13
C ARG A 342 6.68 21.41 -18.92
N LYS A 343 7.44 22.50 -18.84
CA LYS A 343 8.73 22.65 -19.54
C LYS A 343 9.80 21.65 -19.09
N ASP A 344 9.67 21.10 -17.89
CA ASP A 344 10.54 20.05 -17.34
C ASP A 344 10.07 18.62 -17.66
N GLY A 345 9.06 18.48 -18.54
CA GLY A 345 8.54 17.21 -19.05
C GLY A 345 9.27 16.66 -20.27
N LYS A 346 8.76 15.55 -20.79
CA LYS A 346 9.32 14.80 -21.93
C LYS A 346 8.51 14.95 -23.23
N GLY A 347 7.34 15.57 -23.18
CA GLY A 347 6.45 15.70 -24.32
C GLY A 347 5.22 16.55 -24.02
N GLN A 348 4.05 15.96 -24.24
CA GLN A 348 2.75 16.55 -23.89
C GLN A 348 2.51 16.39 -22.38
N GLN A 349 1.27 16.12 -21.95
CA GLN A 349 1.00 15.84 -20.55
C GLN A 349 1.86 14.67 -20.04
N ASP A 350 2.58 14.95 -18.96
CA ASP A 350 3.41 13.99 -18.25
C ASP A 350 2.83 13.75 -16.86
N ILE A 351 3.07 12.57 -16.28
CA ILE A 351 2.68 12.30 -14.89
C ILE A 351 3.78 12.78 -13.94
N TYR A 352 3.37 13.57 -12.95
CA TYR A 352 4.19 14.08 -11.85
C TYR A 352 3.65 13.60 -10.50
N VAL A 353 4.54 13.60 -9.49
CA VAL A 353 4.18 13.42 -8.08
C VAL A 353 4.51 14.67 -7.27
N SER A 354 3.64 14.99 -6.31
CA SER A 354 3.88 15.97 -5.27
C SER A 354 3.57 15.38 -3.89
N PHE A 355 4.26 15.89 -2.86
CA PHE A 355 4.16 15.41 -1.49
C PHE A 355 3.60 16.48 -0.57
N LEU A 356 2.78 16.07 0.40
CA LEU A 356 2.29 16.97 1.44
C LEU A 356 3.47 17.45 2.29
N LYS A 357 3.62 18.77 2.44
CA LYS A 357 4.67 19.37 3.27
C LYS A 357 4.36 19.19 4.75
N THR A 358 5.37 19.45 5.59
CA THR A 358 5.28 19.34 7.05
C THR A 358 4.28 20.31 7.68
N ASP A 359 3.84 21.34 6.96
CA ASP A 359 2.77 22.25 7.39
C ASP A 359 1.37 21.59 7.34
N GLY A 360 1.26 20.42 6.70
CA GLY A 360 0.02 19.66 6.55
C GLY A 360 -1.01 20.34 5.63
N LYS A 361 -0.62 21.33 4.85
CA LYS A 361 -1.54 22.14 4.02
C LYS A 361 -1.04 22.34 2.59
N SER A 362 0.25 22.59 2.40
CA SER A 362 0.82 22.85 1.08
C SER A 362 1.58 21.65 0.53
N TRP A 363 1.76 21.62 -0.77
CA TRP A 363 2.34 20.51 -1.52
C TRP A 363 3.66 20.93 -2.16
N THR A 364 4.61 20.00 -2.27
CA THR A 364 5.92 20.24 -2.87
C THR A 364 5.82 20.56 -4.37
N LYS A 365 6.90 21.07 -4.95
CA LYS A 365 7.03 21.18 -6.41
C LYS A 365 6.76 19.82 -7.08
N PRO A 366 5.96 19.76 -8.17
CA PRO A 366 5.75 18.53 -8.93
C PRO A 366 7.07 17.95 -9.43
N ARG A 367 7.28 16.65 -9.19
CA ARG A 367 8.44 15.88 -9.65
C ARG A 367 8.02 14.88 -10.72
N ASN A 368 8.62 14.97 -11.90
CA ASN A 368 8.34 14.08 -13.03
C ASN A 368 8.63 12.62 -12.65
N LEU A 369 7.74 11.68 -13.02
CA LEU A 369 7.92 10.24 -12.72
C LEU A 369 9.02 9.55 -13.55
N GLY A 370 9.65 10.26 -14.47
CA GLY A 370 10.78 9.79 -15.26
C GLY A 370 10.39 9.06 -16.54
N GLY A 371 11.41 8.77 -17.36
CA GLY A 371 11.23 8.23 -18.72
C GLY A 371 10.66 6.82 -18.81
N THR A 372 10.58 6.09 -17.70
CA THR A 372 9.92 4.78 -17.68
C THR A 372 8.41 4.93 -17.77
N ILE A 373 7.84 5.97 -17.15
CA ILE A 373 6.41 6.27 -17.18
C ILE A 373 6.09 7.21 -18.34
N ASN A 374 6.80 8.33 -18.42
CA ASN A 374 6.53 9.43 -19.35
C ASN A 374 7.27 9.26 -20.69
N THR A 375 6.55 9.49 -21.78
CA THR A 375 6.96 9.41 -23.17
C THR A 375 6.99 10.81 -23.80
N ASN A 376 6.98 10.90 -25.13
CA ASN A 376 6.87 12.17 -25.86
C ASN A 376 5.41 12.55 -26.20
N LYS A 377 4.44 11.71 -25.83
CA LYS A 377 2.99 11.93 -25.99
C LYS A 377 2.32 11.98 -24.62
N ALA A 378 1.00 12.17 -24.58
CA ALA A 378 0.26 12.29 -23.34
C ALA A 378 0.25 10.98 -22.53
N GLU A 379 0.66 11.09 -21.26
CA GLU A 379 0.35 10.16 -20.18
C GLU A 379 -0.54 10.85 -19.15
N PHE A 380 -1.74 10.29 -18.93
CA PHE A 380 -2.79 10.98 -18.19
C PHE A 380 -3.68 10.01 -17.41
N SER A 381 -4.67 10.55 -16.69
CA SER A 381 -5.55 9.82 -15.77
C SER A 381 -4.80 8.91 -14.75
N PRO A 382 -3.82 9.46 -14.00
CA PRO A 382 -3.06 8.65 -13.05
C PRO A 382 -3.94 8.16 -11.90
N PHE A 383 -3.87 6.87 -11.60
CA PHE A 383 -4.52 6.25 -10.45
C PHE A 383 -3.52 5.39 -9.69
N LEU A 384 -3.24 5.75 -8.43
CA LEU A 384 -2.40 4.94 -7.55
C LEU A 384 -3.28 4.05 -6.67
N ALA A 385 -3.13 2.74 -6.80
CA ALA A 385 -3.88 1.80 -6.00
C ALA A 385 -3.60 1.94 -4.49
N THR A 386 -4.50 1.35 -3.70
CA THR A 386 -4.48 1.40 -2.24
C THR A 386 -3.24 0.78 -1.58
N ASP A 387 -2.42 0.05 -2.35
CA ASP A 387 -1.11 -0.45 -1.92
C ASP A 387 0.00 0.61 -1.93
N GLY A 388 -0.25 1.79 -2.52
CA GLY A 388 0.72 2.89 -2.63
C GLY A 388 1.89 2.61 -3.59
N LYS A 389 1.79 1.55 -4.41
CA LYS A 389 2.87 1.09 -5.29
C LYS A 389 2.42 0.79 -6.72
N THR A 390 1.18 0.37 -6.94
CA THR A 390 0.70 0.02 -8.27
C THR A 390 0.01 1.23 -8.91
N LEU A 391 0.65 1.81 -9.92
CA LEU A 391 0.14 2.92 -10.73
C LEU A 391 -0.58 2.37 -11.95
N TYR A 392 -1.79 2.85 -12.20
CA TYR A 392 -2.54 2.69 -13.44
C TYR A 392 -2.64 4.05 -14.13
N PHE A 393 -2.51 4.08 -15.44
CA PHE A 393 -2.57 5.32 -16.21
C PHE A 393 -2.91 5.04 -17.68
N ALA A 394 -3.41 6.05 -18.39
CA ALA A 394 -3.61 6.01 -19.82
C ALA A 394 -2.37 6.60 -20.54
N SER A 395 -2.04 6.08 -21.72
CA SER A 395 -0.95 6.60 -22.55
C SER A 395 -1.33 6.60 -24.03
N GLU A 396 -0.98 7.67 -24.73
CA GLU A 396 -1.04 7.80 -26.19
C GLU A 396 0.33 7.60 -26.86
N GLY A 397 1.41 7.53 -26.09
CA GLY A 397 2.79 7.41 -26.59
C GLY A 397 3.31 5.98 -26.69
N ARG A 398 2.50 5.01 -26.25
CA ARG A 398 2.86 3.60 -26.19
C ARG A 398 2.04 2.82 -27.20
N GLY A 399 2.67 1.85 -27.85
CA GLY A 399 1.96 0.91 -28.70
C GLY A 399 0.89 0.16 -27.90
N GLY A 400 -0.23 -0.11 -28.54
CA GLY A 400 -1.39 -0.71 -27.89
C GLY A 400 -2.49 -1.03 -28.90
N TYR A 401 -3.74 -0.98 -28.45
CA TYR A 401 -4.90 -1.38 -29.21
C TYR A 401 -5.66 -0.21 -29.84
N GLY A 402 -5.52 1.02 -29.32
CA GLY A 402 -6.34 2.16 -29.73
C GLY A 402 -5.65 3.52 -29.69
N LYS A 403 -6.44 4.59 -29.51
CA LYS A 403 -5.96 5.98 -29.41
C LYS A 403 -5.29 6.27 -28.08
N SER A 404 -5.90 5.79 -27.00
CA SER A 404 -5.32 5.78 -25.66
C SER A 404 -5.56 4.42 -25.03
N ASP A 405 -4.51 3.86 -24.44
CA ASP A 405 -4.55 2.55 -23.81
C ASP A 405 -4.24 2.66 -22.32
N LEU A 406 -4.88 1.83 -21.51
CA LEU A 406 -4.57 1.67 -20.09
C LEU A 406 -3.37 0.75 -19.87
N PHE A 407 -2.45 1.23 -19.03
CA PHE A 407 -1.26 0.53 -18.58
C PHE A 407 -1.22 0.47 -17.06
N TYR A 408 -0.43 -0.47 -16.54
CA TYR A 408 -0.02 -0.44 -15.14
C TYR A 408 1.50 -0.57 -14.98
N SER A 409 2.02 -0.01 -13.89
CA SER A 409 3.41 -0.13 -13.47
C SER A 409 3.51 -0.20 -11.95
N LYS A 410 4.54 -0.87 -11.44
CA LYS A 410 4.84 -0.97 -10.02
C LYS A 410 6.03 -0.11 -9.66
N ARG A 411 5.89 0.68 -8.60
CA ARG A 411 6.97 1.43 -7.98
C ARG A 411 7.96 0.44 -7.34
N LEU A 412 9.23 0.55 -7.70
CA LEU A 412 10.27 -0.40 -7.28
C LEU A 412 11.07 0.11 -6.07
N ASP A 413 11.05 1.42 -5.79
CA ASP A 413 11.67 2.04 -4.62
C ASP A 413 10.99 3.38 -4.24
N GLU A 414 11.49 4.03 -3.19
CA GLU A 414 10.96 5.32 -2.68
C GLU A 414 11.34 6.56 -3.53
N SER A 415 12.04 6.39 -4.66
CA SER A 415 12.45 7.53 -5.50
C SER A 415 11.34 8.16 -6.32
N TRP A 416 10.24 7.43 -6.57
CA TRP A 416 9.18 7.77 -7.54
C TRP A 416 9.66 7.96 -8.99
N THR A 417 10.90 7.60 -9.28
CA THR A 417 11.47 7.59 -10.65
C THR A 417 11.85 6.19 -11.11
N ASN A 418 11.84 5.22 -10.20
CA ASN A 418 12.13 3.82 -10.47
C ASN A 418 10.84 2.99 -10.47
N TRP A 419 10.37 2.69 -11.66
CA TRP A 419 9.12 1.98 -11.93
C TRP A 419 9.43 0.76 -12.79
N SER A 420 8.63 -0.31 -12.67
CA SER A 420 8.68 -1.40 -13.63
C SER A 420 8.29 -0.91 -15.03
N THR A 421 8.72 -1.60 -16.08
CA THR A 421 8.23 -1.32 -17.44
C THR A 421 6.70 -1.36 -17.47
N PRO A 422 6.00 -0.32 -17.96
CA PRO A 422 4.55 -0.32 -18.05
C PRO A 422 4.02 -1.48 -18.89
N ARG A 423 2.99 -2.14 -18.39
CA ARG A 423 2.35 -3.28 -19.06
C ARG A 423 0.92 -2.88 -19.46
N ASN A 424 0.60 -3.06 -20.75
CA ASN A 424 -0.73 -2.81 -21.28
C ASN A 424 -1.74 -3.80 -20.66
N LEU A 425 -2.94 -3.32 -20.32
CA LEU A 425 -4.01 -4.14 -19.72
C LEU A 425 -4.72 -5.08 -20.71
N GLY A 426 -4.27 -5.13 -21.97
CA GLY A 426 -4.71 -6.07 -22.99
C GLY A 426 -6.04 -5.72 -23.65
N PRO A 427 -6.45 -6.48 -24.69
CA PRO A 427 -7.55 -6.13 -25.59
C PRO A 427 -8.95 -6.30 -24.99
N SER A 428 -9.02 -6.85 -23.78
CA SER A 428 -10.28 -7.02 -23.05
C SER A 428 -10.60 -5.84 -22.14
N VAL A 429 -9.58 -5.04 -21.81
CA VAL A 429 -9.72 -3.76 -21.13
C VAL A 429 -9.61 -2.63 -22.13
N ASN A 430 -8.61 -2.67 -23.01
CA ASN A 430 -8.39 -1.67 -24.02
C ASN A 430 -9.16 -1.98 -25.31
N SER A 431 -9.63 -0.93 -25.96
CA SER A 431 -10.40 -0.94 -27.19
C SER A 431 -9.61 -0.35 -28.34
N PRO A 432 -10.11 -0.49 -29.59
CA PRO A 432 -9.58 0.23 -30.73
C PRO A 432 -9.67 1.77 -30.63
N ASP A 433 -10.44 2.28 -29.67
CA ASP A 433 -10.76 3.69 -29.54
C ASP A 433 -10.10 4.30 -28.30
N PHE A 434 -10.87 4.99 -27.45
CA PHE A 434 -10.40 5.69 -26.27
C PHE A 434 -10.75 4.89 -25.01
N ASP A 435 -9.73 4.58 -24.20
CA ASP A 435 -9.89 3.99 -22.88
C ASP A 435 -9.00 4.74 -21.87
N ALA A 436 -9.61 5.19 -20.77
CA ALA A 436 -8.94 5.98 -19.74
C ALA A 436 -9.71 5.99 -18.40
N TYR A 437 -9.22 6.78 -17.44
CA TYR A 437 -9.88 7.06 -16.15
C TYR A 437 -10.15 5.79 -15.34
N TYR A 438 -9.12 4.95 -15.21
CA TYR A 438 -9.18 3.71 -14.46
C TYR A 438 -9.27 3.96 -12.96
N THR A 439 -10.15 3.22 -12.27
CA THR A 439 -10.24 3.25 -10.81
C THR A 439 -10.61 1.89 -10.25
N VAL A 440 -10.08 1.51 -9.08
CA VAL A 440 -10.34 0.22 -8.43
C VAL A 440 -10.50 0.43 -6.92
N SER A 441 -11.41 -0.32 -6.29
CA SER A 441 -11.57 -0.32 -4.84
C SER A 441 -10.43 -1.06 -4.14
N ALA A 442 -10.34 -0.94 -2.81
CA ALA A 442 -9.34 -1.61 -1.98
C ALA A 442 -9.39 -3.15 -2.09
N ALA A 443 -10.57 -3.71 -2.41
CA ALA A 443 -10.72 -5.15 -2.62
C ALA A 443 -10.00 -5.64 -3.88
N GLY A 444 -9.76 -4.75 -4.86
CA GLY A 444 -9.05 -5.09 -6.09
C GLY A 444 -9.78 -6.10 -6.98
N GLU A 445 -11.10 -6.26 -6.81
CA GLU A 445 -11.87 -7.28 -7.54
C GLU A 445 -12.47 -6.77 -8.83
N ASP A 446 -12.98 -5.54 -8.82
CA ASP A 446 -13.55 -4.86 -9.97
C ASP A 446 -12.94 -3.48 -10.14
N ALA A 447 -12.62 -3.14 -11.38
CA ALA A 447 -12.23 -1.80 -11.78
C ALA A 447 -13.29 -1.16 -12.66
N TYR A 448 -13.28 0.16 -12.68
CA TYR A 448 -14.14 1.00 -13.47
C TYR A 448 -13.28 1.86 -14.39
N LEU A 449 -13.75 2.09 -15.61
CA LEU A 449 -13.07 2.90 -16.62
C LEU A 449 -14.08 3.53 -17.56
N VAL A 450 -13.62 4.46 -18.39
CA VAL A 450 -14.41 5.05 -19.48
C VAL A 450 -14.00 4.41 -20.78
N SER A 451 -14.98 4.06 -21.62
CA SER A 451 -14.77 3.55 -22.97
C SER A 451 -15.86 4.06 -23.92
N ASP A 452 -15.54 4.14 -25.21
CA ASP A 452 -16.50 4.50 -26.27
C ASP A 452 -17.25 3.26 -26.80
N ARG A 453 -16.85 2.06 -26.35
CA ARG A 453 -17.36 0.79 -26.88
C ARG A 453 -18.80 0.53 -26.42
N ASN A 454 -19.77 0.65 -27.33
CA ASN A 454 -21.18 0.33 -27.10
C ASN A 454 -21.83 1.14 -25.96
N GLY A 455 -21.53 2.43 -25.85
CA GLY A 455 -22.21 3.32 -24.92
C GLY A 455 -23.69 3.54 -25.26
N ILE A 456 -24.46 3.97 -24.26
CA ILE A 456 -25.91 4.19 -24.39
C ILE A 456 -26.16 5.33 -25.38
N GLY A 457 -26.68 4.98 -26.57
CA GLY A 457 -26.91 5.97 -27.63
C GLY A 457 -25.63 6.48 -28.29
N GLY A 458 -24.51 5.75 -28.16
CA GLY A 458 -23.22 6.12 -28.75
C GLY A 458 -22.39 7.11 -27.91
N SER A 459 -22.75 7.34 -26.65
CA SER A 459 -21.98 8.14 -25.68
C SER A 459 -20.69 7.44 -25.25
N LYS A 460 -19.79 8.19 -24.59
CA LYS A 460 -18.77 7.60 -23.71
C LYS A 460 -19.43 7.23 -22.39
N ASP A 461 -19.21 6.01 -21.95
CA ASP A 461 -19.88 5.43 -20.77
C ASP A 461 -18.86 4.87 -19.78
N ILE A 462 -19.32 4.66 -18.54
CA ILE A 462 -18.56 3.98 -17.50
C ILE A 462 -18.81 2.48 -17.60
N PHE A 463 -17.73 1.70 -17.66
CA PHE A 463 -17.72 0.25 -17.70
C PHE A 463 -17.07 -0.32 -16.46
N ARG A 464 -17.50 -1.53 -16.07
CA ARG A 464 -16.86 -2.36 -15.07
C ARG A 464 -16.12 -3.51 -15.73
N ILE A 465 -14.93 -3.81 -15.24
CA ILE A 465 -14.19 -5.03 -15.53
C ILE A 465 -13.87 -5.77 -14.24
N SER A 466 -13.86 -7.10 -14.28
CA SER A 466 -13.36 -7.90 -13.16
C SER A 466 -11.88 -8.20 -13.35
N LEU A 467 -11.08 -7.99 -12.30
CA LEU A 467 -9.63 -8.11 -12.36
C LEU A 467 -9.19 -9.55 -12.09
N LYS A 468 -8.43 -10.13 -13.04
CA LYS A 468 -7.69 -11.38 -12.80
C LYS A 468 -6.60 -11.13 -11.74
N PRO A 469 -6.26 -12.14 -10.90
CA PRO A 469 -5.26 -11.99 -9.83
C PRO A 469 -3.94 -11.33 -10.26
N THR A 470 -3.48 -11.56 -11.50
CA THR A 470 -2.24 -10.99 -12.05
C THR A 470 -2.27 -9.47 -12.23
N PHE A 471 -3.45 -8.86 -12.32
CA PHE A 471 -3.65 -7.42 -12.50
C PHE A 471 -4.25 -6.77 -11.25
N ARG A 472 -4.27 -7.48 -10.11
CA ARG A 472 -4.72 -6.90 -8.86
C ARG A 472 -3.58 -6.14 -8.18
N PRO A 473 -3.87 -5.02 -7.50
CA PRO A 473 -2.91 -4.40 -6.61
C PRO A 473 -2.54 -5.33 -5.44
N GLU A 474 -1.51 -4.96 -4.68
CA GLU A 474 -1.15 -5.70 -3.48
C GLU A 474 -2.31 -5.68 -2.46
N ILE A 475 -2.41 -6.75 -1.68
CA ILE A 475 -3.48 -6.94 -0.70
C ILE A 475 -3.40 -5.87 0.38
N VAL A 476 -4.54 -5.31 0.76
CA VAL A 476 -4.70 -4.35 1.85
C VAL A 476 -5.73 -4.82 2.87
N THR A 477 -5.67 -4.27 4.08
CA THR A 477 -6.71 -4.38 5.11
C THR A 477 -7.31 -3.01 5.37
N LEU A 478 -8.64 -2.89 5.35
CA LEU A 478 -9.33 -1.69 5.81
C LEU A 478 -9.56 -1.79 7.31
N VAL A 479 -9.13 -0.78 8.05
CA VAL A 479 -9.53 -0.60 9.46
C VAL A 479 -10.54 0.52 9.51
N ARG A 480 -11.72 0.22 10.05
CA ARG A 480 -12.82 1.17 10.23
C ARG A 480 -13.22 1.23 11.68
N GLY A 481 -13.82 2.32 12.11
CA GLY A 481 -14.39 2.43 13.44
C GLY A 481 -14.79 3.87 13.71
N LYS A 482 -15.02 4.19 14.98
CA LYS A 482 -15.31 5.54 15.43
C LYS A 482 -14.24 6.03 16.39
N VAL A 483 -13.97 7.33 16.33
CA VAL A 483 -13.22 8.03 17.37
C VAL A 483 -14.20 8.63 18.36
N LEU A 484 -14.11 8.19 19.61
CA LEU A 484 -15.02 8.55 20.68
C LEU A 484 -14.26 9.15 21.85
N ASP A 485 -14.84 10.10 22.57
CA ASP A 485 -14.32 10.51 23.87
C ASP A 485 -14.46 9.35 24.86
N ALA A 486 -13.37 9.03 25.56
CA ALA A 486 -13.29 7.86 26.43
C ALA A 486 -14.30 7.88 27.59
N SER A 487 -14.69 9.08 28.04
CA SER A 487 -15.56 9.28 29.21
C SER A 487 -17.04 9.39 28.81
N SER A 488 -17.36 10.29 27.88
CA SER A 488 -18.71 10.62 27.43
C SER A 488 -19.22 9.73 26.30
N LYS A 489 -18.34 8.99 25.62
CA LYS A 489 -18.63 8.16 24.44
C LYS A 489 -19.20 8.93 23.25
N LYS A 490 -19.10 10.27 23.26
CA LYS A 490 -19.49 11.12 22.14
C LYS A 490 -18.45 11.06 21.02
N PRO A 491 -18.85 11.17 19.75
CA PRO A 491 -17.93 11.30 18.63
C PRO A 491 -16.96 12.48 18.78
N VAL A 492 -15.71 12.28 18.38
CA VAL A 492 -14.69 13.35 18.37
C VAL A 492 -14.15 13.51 16.95
N ALA A 493 -14.16 14.75 16.45
CA ALA A 493 -13.47 15.09 15.22
C ALA A 493 -11.95 15.00 15.45
N ALA A 494 -11.29 14.09 14.74
CA ALA A 494 -9.89 13.78 14.91
C ALA A 494 -9.18 13.48 13.58
N THR A 495 -7.86 13.59 13.59
CA THR A 495 -6.99 13.08 12.53
C THR A 495 -6.45 11.72 12.95
N ILE A 496 -6.67 10.70 12.14
CA ILE A 496 -6.03 9.39 12.29
C ILE A 496 -4.66 9.45 11.63
N ARG A 497 -3.62 9.02 12.33
CA ARG A 497 -2.28 8.83 11.78
C ARG A 497 -1.89 7.38 11.93
N TYR A 498 -1.27 6.81 10.89
CA TYR A 498 -0.82 5.43 10.91
C TYR A 498 0.60 5.31 10.36
N GLU A 499 1.39 4.47 11.02
CA GLU A 499 2.84 4.36 10.86
C GLU A 499 3.26 2.89 10.81
N ASN A 500 4.35 2.59 10.11
CA ASN A 500 4.99 1.29 10.16
C ASN A 500 5.79 1.20 11.47
N LEU A 501 5.46 0.24 12.34
CA LEU A 501 6.09 0.13 13.66
C LEU A 501 7.55 -0.31 13.61
N LEU A 502 7.98 -0.95 12.53
CA LEU A 502 9.38 -1.37 12.38
C LEU A 502 10.26 -0.19 11.96
N THR A 503 9.82 0.63 11.01
CA THR A 503 10.61 1.75 10.48
C THR A 503 10.34 3.07 11.18
N GLY A 504 9.19 3.21 11.86
CA GLY A 504 8.70 4.47 12.41
C GLY A 504 8.18 5.45 11.34
N GLU A 505 8.09 5.03 10.09
CA GLU A 505 7.61 5.86 8.98
C GLU A 505 6.10 6.08 9.08
N GLU A 506 5.64 7.34 9.02
CA GLU A 506 4.22 7.65 8.95
C GLU A 506 3.71 7.43 7.52
N ILE A 507 2.90 6.39 7.35
CA ILE A 507 2.43 5.87 6.07
C ILE A 507 1.29 6.72 5.53
N GLY A 508 0.43 7.26 6.40
CA GLY A 508 -0.65 8.13 5.97
C GLY A 508 -1.47 8.75 7.09
N VAL A 509 -2.42 9.55 6.65
CA VAL A 509 -3.38 10.26 7.50
C VAL A 509 -4.79 10.07 6.98
N ALA A 510 -5.78 10.11 7.87
CA ALA A 510 -7.19 10.16 7.53
C ALA A 510 -7.92 11.09 8.51
N GLU A 511 -9.11 11.55 8.16
CA GLU A 511 -9.94 12.38 9.05
C GLU A 511 -11.18 11.61 9.45
N THR A 512 -11.70 11.86 10.65
CA THR A 512 -12.99 11.30 11.06
C THR A 512 -14.16 12.05 10.44
N SER A 513 -15.27 11.36 10.24
CA SER A 513 -16.57 11.97 9.98
C SER A 513 -16.95 12.93 11.11
N PRO A 514 -17.31 14.19 10.81
CA PRO A 514 -17.74 15.14 11.83
C PRO A 514 -19.16 14.84 12.35
N ILE A 515 -19.87 13.90 11.74
CA ILE A 515 -21.24 13.51 12.13
C ILE A 515 -21.18 12.50 13.27
N ASP A 516 -20.37 11.45 13.11
CA ASP A 516 -20.42 10.27 13.97
C ASP A 516 -19.03 9.75 14.38
N GLY A 517 -17.96 10.48 14.05
CA GLY A 517 -16.58 10.13 14.40
C GLY A 517 -16.03 8.97 13.58
N SER A 518 -16.75 8.48 12.57
CA SER A 518 -16.32 7.32 11.80
C SER A 518 -15.06 7.59 10.98
N TYR A 519 -14.12 6.65 10.95
CA TYR A 519 -12.88 6.73 10.19
C TYR A 519 -12.66 5.46 9.38
N THR A 520 -11.79 5.57 8.37
CA THR A 520 -11.28 4.42 7.63
C THR A 520 -9.84 4.70 7.25
N ILE A 521 -8.97 3.74 7.53
CA ILE A 521 -7.57 3.73 7.08
C ILE A 521 -7.29 2.45 6.28
N VAL A 522 -6.32 2.54 5.39
CA VAL A 522 -5.92 1.44 4.50
C VAL A 522 -4.53 1.00 4.91
N LEU A 523 -4.37 -0.28 5.27
CA LEU A 523 -3.10 -0.86 5.69
C LEU A 523 -2.64 -1.92 4.68
N PRO A 524 -1.62 -1.63 3.84
CA PRO A 524 -1.03 -2.62 2.95
C PRO A 524 -0.49 -3.85 3.70
N SER A 525 -0.61 -5.04 3.10
CA SER A 525 -0.06 -6.27 3.65
C SER A 525 1.48 -6.22 3.67
N GLY A 526 2.10 -6.98 4.58
CA GLY A 526 3.55 -7.11 4.67
C GLY A 526 4.23 -6.27 5.77
N ALA A 527 3.46 -5.60 6.63
CA ALA A 527 4.01 -4.84 7.76
C ALA A 527 3.12 -4.90 9.01
N HIS A 528 3.72 -4.51 10.15
CA HIS A 528 3.04 -4.25 11.41
C HIS A 528 2.84 -2.75 11.57
N TYR A 529 1.58 -2.31 11.63
CA TYR A 529 1.24 -0.90 11.68
C TYR A 529 0.76 -0.49 13.06
N GLY A 530 1.10 0.72 13.47
CA GLY A 530 0.49 1.42 14.60
C GLY A 530 -0.38 2.54 14.06
N TYR A 531 -1.53 2.79 14.67
CA TYR A 531 -2.42 3.89 14.29
C TYR A 531 -3.02 4.55 15.52
N ARG A 532 -3.39 5.83 15.41
CA ARG A 532 -3.90 6.62 16.54
C ARG A 532 -4.80 7.74 16.05
N ALA A 533 -5.73 8.17 16.89
CA ALA A 533 -6.49 9.39 16.68
C ALA A 533 -5.81 10.56 17.38
N GLU A 534 -5.77 11.74 16.76
CA GLU A 534 -5.26 12.98 17.33
C GLU A 534 -6.35 14.06 17.26
N ALA A 535 -6.66 14.67 18.40
CA ALA A 535 -7.52 15.83 18.50
C ALA A 535 -6.97 16.81 19.55
N LYS A 536 -7.28 18.09 19.38
CA LYS A 536 -6.86 19.14 20.32
C LYS A 536 -7.44 18.84 21.72
N ASP A 537 -6.64 19.06 22.76
CA ASP A 537 -7.00 18.85 24.17
C ASP A 537 -7.27 17.39 24.57
N TYR A 538 -6.91 16.43 23.71
CA TYR A 538 -6.96 15.00 23.99
C TYR A 538 -5.57 14.37 23.95
N LEU A 539 -5.42 13.27 24.69
CA LEU A 539 -4.35 12.32 24.54
C LEU A 539 -4.83 11.15 23.67
N ALA A 540 -4.00 10.84 22.69
CA ALA A 540 -4.25 9.80 21.71
C ALA A 540 -4.07 8.42 22.34
N GLU A 541 -5.14 7.62 22.38
CA GLU A 541 -4.96 6.17 22.47
C GLU A 541 -4.53 5.65 21.10
N SER A 542 -3.44 4.89 21.08
CA SER A 542 -2.93 4.23 19.89
C SER A 542 -3.41 2.78 19.84
N ASP A 543 -3.41 2.18 18.67
CA ASP A 543 -3.64 0.76 18.47
C ASP A 543 -2.65 0.24 17.41
N ASN A 544 -2.63 -1.06 17.18
CA ASN A 544 -1.80 -1.67 16.16
C ASN A 544 -2.45 -2.86 15.50
N LEU A 545 -2.01 -3.15 14.27
CA LEU A 545 -2.43 -4.30 13.52
C LEU A 545 -1.27 -4.90 12.75
N ASP A 546 -0.96 -6.15 13.04
CA ASP A 546 -0.04 -6.95 12.24
C ASP A 546 -0.77 -7.53 11.02
N VAL A 547 -0.41 -7.03 9.83
CA VAL A 547 -0.92 -7.50 8.54
C VAL A 547 0.18 -8.15 7.70
N THR A 548 1.29 -8.57 8.32
CA THR A 548 2.47 -9.09 7.62
C THR A 548 2.15 -10.32 6.76
N ASP A 549 1.32 -11.24 7.26
CA ASP A 549 0.98 -12.49 6.59
C ASP A 549 -0.43 -12.46 5.95
N ARG A 550 -1.05 -11.29 5.74
CA ARG A 550 -2.41 -11.20 5.16
C ARG A 550 -2.40 -11.60 3.68
N GLN A 551 -3.13 -12.66 3.37
CA GLN A 551 -3.21 -13.27 2.03
C GLN A 551 -4.48 -12.90 1.25
N LYS A 552 -5.40 -12.16 1.87
CA LYS A 552 -6.66 -11.72 1.27
C LYS A 552 -7.03 -10.36 1.81
N TYR A 553 -7.79 -9.62 1.00
CA TYR A 553 -8.49 -8.43 1.45
C TYR A 553 -9.28 -8.73 2.73
N SER A 554 -9.25 -7.81 3.69
CA SER A 554 -10.04 -7.93 4.91
C SER A 554 -10.47 -6.57 5.44
N GLU A 555 -11.57 -6.56 6.18
CA GLU A 555 -12.05 -5.38 6.89
C GLU A 555 -12.07 -5.68 8.40
N ILE A 556 -11.60 -4.73 9.19
CA ILE A 556 -11.56 -4.82 10.65
C ILE A 556 -12.30 -3.61 11.22
N ASN A 557 -13.17 -3.87 12.20
CA ASN A 557 -13.82 -2.82 12.97
C ASN A 557 -13.07 -2.60 14.29
N GLN A 558 -12.60 -1.39 14.53
CA GLN A 558 -11.84 -0.98 15.70
C GLN A 558 -12.14 0.48 16.06
N ASP A 559 -12.83 0.70 17.18
CA ASP A 559 -13.04 2.04 17.71
C ASP A 559 -11.77 2.54 18.43
N LEU A 560 -11.55 3.85 18.40
CA LEU A 560 -10.47 4.51 19.12
C LEU A 560 -11.06 5.45 20.17
N TYR A 561 -10.46 5.47 21.35
CA TYR A 561 -10.92 6.33 22.45
C TYR A 561 -9.92 7.43 22.73
N LEU A 562 -10.38 8.67 22.72
CA LEU A 562 -9.56 9.82 23.08
C LEU A 562 -9.78 10.18 24.54
N VAL A 563 -8.69 10.26 25.31
CA VAL A 563 -8.74 10.59 26.73
C VAL A 563 -8.51 12.08 26.89
N PRO A 564 -9.38 12.84 27.56
CA PRO A 564 -9.17 14.27 27.79
C PRO A 564 -7.82 14.55 28.45
N PHE A 565 -7.11 15.58 27.99
CA PHE A 565 -5.80 15.92 28.53
C PHE A 565 -5.92 16.63 29.89
N ALA A 566 -6.17 15.87 30.96
CA ALA A 566 -6.42 16.37 32.31
C ALA A 566 -5.70 15.57 33.41
N VAL A 567 -5.46 16.20 34.56
CA VAL A 567 -4.85 15.55 35.74
C VAL A 567 -5.73 14.39 36.23
N GLY A 568 -5.10 13.29 36.59
CA GLY A 568 -5.76 12.05 37.04
C GLY A 568 -6.11 11.09 35.92
N GLN A 569 -6.09 11.53 34.66
CA GLN A 569 -6.34 10.67 33.51
C GLN A 569 -5.16 9.72 33.27
N SER A 570 -5.49 8.47 32.91
CA SER A 570 -4.53 7.41 32.62
C SER A 570 -4.69 6.96 31.17
N ILE A 571 -3.56 6.74 30.48
CA ILE A 571 -3.53 6.28 29.09
C ILE A 571 -2.66 5.05 28.98
N LYS A 572 -3.17 4.07 28.25
CA LYS A 572 -2.47 2.84 27.93
C LYS A 572 -1.51 3.07 26.76
N LEU A 573 -0.27 2.63 26.92
CA LEU A 573 0.73 2.64 25.86
C LEU A 573 0.61 1.32 25.07
N ASN A 574 -0.36 1.24 24.15
CA ASN A 574 -0.74 0.00 23.45
C ASN A 574 0.37 -0.59 22.58
N ASN A 575 1.33 0.24 22.13
CA ASN A 575 2.43 -0.17 21.25
C ASN A 575 3.76 -0.30 21.99
N ILE A 576 3.73 -0.78 23.24
CA ILE A 576 4.95 -1.11 24.01
C ILE A 576 5.07 -2.62 24.13
N PHE A 577 6.13 -3.16 23.55
CA PHE A 577 6.36 -4.59 23.43
C PHE A 577 7.62 -5.01 24.19
N PHE A 578 7.47 -6.01 25.05
CA PHE A 578 8.59 -6.61 25.78
C PHE A 578 8.89 -8.01 25.24
N ALA A 579 10.16 -8.43 25.32
CA ALA A 579 10.47 -9.85 25.13
C ALA A 579 9.80 -10.70 26.23
N GLN A 580 9.40 -11.93 25.89
CA GLN A 580 8.69 -12.82 26.81
C GLN A 580 9.50 -13.01 28.10
N SER A 581 8.84 -12.81 29.25
CA SER A 581 9.44 -12.88 30.59
C SER A 581 10.65 -11.95 30.81
N LYS A 582 10.80 -10.91 29.98
CA LYS A 582 11.86 -9.90 30.09
C LYS A 582 11.26 -8.50 30.18
N TYR A 583 12.08 -7.54 30.58
CA TYR A 583 11.74 -6.11 30.66
C TYR A 583 12.41 -5.28 29.54
N TYR A 584 13.19 -5.90 28.66
CA TYR A 584 13.79 -5.21 27.52
C TYR A 584 12.72 -4.83 26.49
N LEU A 585 12.71 -3.55 26.11
CA LEU A 585 11.87 -3.01 25.04
C LEU A 585 12.30 -3.60 23.70
N ARG A 586 11.32 -3.96 22.87
CA ARG A 586 11.55 -4.30 21.46
C ARG A 586 11.59 -3.03 20.61
N GLU A 587 12.29 -3.08 19.48
CA GLU A 587 12.46 -1.94 18.58
C GLU A 587 11.13 -1.34 18.11
N ASN A 588 10.13 -2.18 17.85
CA ASN A 588 8.78 -1.78 17.49
C ASN A 588 8.02 -1.00 18.58
N SER A 589 8.62 -0.81 19.77
CA SER A 589 8.08 0.02 20.87
C SER A 589 8.51 1.48 20.80
N TYR A 590 9.61 1.77 20.08
CA TYR A 590 10.21 3.10 20.11
C TYR A 590 9.36 4.21 19.50
N PRO A 591 8.54 3.99 18.44
CA PRO A 591 7.63 5.02 17.92
C PRO A 591 6.67 5.55 18.99
N GLU A 592 6.09 4.67 19.81
CA GLU A 592 5.19 5.04 20.92
C GLU A 592 5.91 5.88 21.98
N LEU A 593 7.14 5.49 22.34
CA LEU A 593 7.91 6.22 23.34
C LEU A 593 8.38 7.59 22.84
N LEU A 594 8.75 7.71 21.57
CA LEU A 594 9.10 9.01 20.98
C LEU A 594 7.90 9.97 20.98
N ARG A 595 6.68 9.45 20.82
CA ARG A 595 5.44 10.24 20.94
C ARG A 595 5.24 10.74 22.38
N LEU A 596 5.43 9.89 23.38
CA LEU A 596 5.38 10.31 24.78
C LEU A 596 6.47 11.35 25.10
N VAL A 597 7.68 11.19 24.55
CA VAL A 597 8.74 12.23 24.65
C VAL A 597 8.28 13.54 24.05
N LYS A 598 7.66 13.53 22.86
CA LYS A 598 7.13 14.74 22.22
C LYS A 598 6.09 15.42 23.11
N ILE A 599 5.11 14.67 23.63
CA ILE A 599 4.09 15.21 24.55
C ILE A 599 4.75 15.87 25.77
N LEU A 600 5.71 15.20 26.40
CA LEU A 600 6.38 15.74 27.60
C LEU A 600 7.31 16.94 27.29
N LYS A 601 7.77 17.09 26.05
CA LYS A 601 8.49 18.29 25.57
C LYS A 601 7.54 19.45 25.28
N ASP A 602 6.42 19.16 24.61
CA ASP A 602 5.40 20.16 24.28
C ASP A 602 4.72 20.71 25.54
N TYR A 603 4.62 19.90 26.59
CA TYR A 603 4.05 20.29 27.89
C TYR A 603 5.08 20.15 29.02
N PRO A 604 5.98 21.14 29.23
CA PRO A 604 7.10 21.02 30.16
C PRO A 604 6.71 20.97 31.64
N GLN A 605 5.50 21.43 32.00
CA GLN A 605 4.97 21.40 33.38
C GLN A 605 4.31 20.07 33.76
N VAL A 606 4.07 19.20 32.77
CA VAL A 606 3.38 17.93 33.01
C VAL A 606 4.30 16.97 33.76
N GLU A 607 3.77 16.38 34.82
CA GLU A 607 4.39 15.27 35.54
C GLU A 607 3.54 14.01 35.32
N ILE A 608 4.20 12.87 35.16
CA ILE A 608 3.55 11.59 34.91
C ILE A 608 3.99 10.52 35.89
N LYS A 609 3.11 9.54 36.07
CA LYS A 609 3.39 8.27 36.73
C LYS A 609 3.23 7.13 35.75
N LEU A 610 4.29 6.35 35.53
CA LEU A 610 4.25 5.13 34.73
C LEU A 610 3.80 3.95 35.61
N GLU A 611 2.76 3.24 35.17
CA GLU A 611 2.13 2.15 35.90
C GLU A 611 2.29 0.85 35.11
N GLY A 612 2.95 -0.14 35.71
CA GLY A 612 3.22 -1.44 35.09
C GLY A 612 2.26 -2.50 35.60
N HIS A 613 1.76 -3.35 34.71
CA HIS A 613 0.80 -4.41 35.04
C HIS A 613 1.19 -5.76 34.40
N THR A 614 0.86 -6.84 35.09
CA THR A 614 0.93 -8.22 34.57
C THR A 614 -0.45 -8.85 34.60
N ASP A 615 -0.55 -10.07 34.08
CA ASP A 615 -1.67 -10.94 34.38
C ASP A 615 -1.49 -11.64 35.74
N ASN A 616 -2.36 -12.61 36.02
CA ASN A 616 -2.34 -13.42 37.24
C ASN A 616 -1.46 -14.69 37.15
N GLN A 617 -0.69 -14.88 36.08
CA GLN A 617 0.14 -16.09 35.91
C GLN A 617 1.52 -15.89 36.51
N GLY A 618 2.04 -16.93 37.18
CA GLY A 618 3.34 -16.89 37.86
C GLY A 618 3.27 -16.34 39.29
N ASP A 619 4.44 -16.12 39.89
CA ASP A 619 4.55 -15.67 41.27
C ASP A 619 4.15 -14.18 41.42
N PRO A 620 3.23 -13.83 42.34
CA PRO A 620 2.77 -12.46 42.52
C PRO A 620 3.88 -11.44 42.86
N GLN A 621 4.88 -11.82 43.67
CA GLN A 621 5.98 -10.92 44.02
C GLN A 621 6.92 -10.70 42.83
N LEU A 622 7.22 -11.77 42.07
CA LEU A 622 7.99 -11.65 40.84
C LEU A 622 7.25 -10.81 39.78
N ASN A 623 5.93 -10.91 39.72
CA ASN A 623 5.10 -10.11 38.82
C ASN A 623 5.11 -8.62 39.16
N VAL A 624 5.06 -8.27 40.46
CA VAL A 624 5.24 -6.88 40.92
C VAL A 624 6.62 -6.37 40.47
N LYS A 625 7.68 -7.14 40.72
CA LYS A 625 9.04 -6.78 40.29
C LYS A 625 9.15 -6.61 38.77
N LEU A 626 8.65 -7.57 38.00
CA LEU A 626 8.68 -7.53 36.53
C LEU A 626 7.94 -6.31 36.00
N SER A 627 6.77 -5.99 36.55
CA SER A 627 6.00 -4.83 36.14
C SER A 627 6.70 -3.50 36.46
N LEU A 628 7.39 -3.42 37.61
CA LEU A 628 8.21 -2.28 37.99
C LEU A 628 9.44 -2.13 37.08
N ASP A 629 10.15 -3.23 36.81
CA ASP A 629 11.32 -3.24 35.92
C ASP A 629 10.96 -2.75 34.50
N ARG A 630 9.79 -3.15 34.00
CA ARG A 630 9.28 -2.69 32.69
C ARG A 630 9.07 -1.18 32.63
N VAL A 631 8.42 -0.58 33.64
CA VAL A 631 8.21 0.88 33.65
C VAL A 631 9.50 1.65 33.94
N ASN A 632 10.45 1.05 34.65
CA ASN A 632 11.79 1.62 34.83
C ASN A 632 12.57 1.67 33.51
N GLU A 633 12.47 0.64 32.66
CA GLU A 633 13.10 0.67 31.34
C GLU A 633 12.48 1.75 30.44
N VAL A 634 11.16 1.92 30.51
CA VAL A 634 10.46 3.03 29.84
C VAL A 634 10.95 4.39 30.38
N LYS A 635 10.99 4.58 31.70
CA LYS A 635 11.51 5.82 32.32
C LYS A 635 12.94 6.12 31.86
N LYS A 636 13.81 5.12 31.88
CA LYS A 636 15.21 5.24 31.44
C LYS A 636 15.30 5.75 30.00
N TYR A 637 14.49 5.19 29.09
CA TYR A 637 14.43 5.66 27.71
C TYR A 637 13.97 7.12 27.61
N LEU A 638 12.89 7.51 28.32
CA LEU A 638 12.39 8.89 28.32
C LEU A 638 13.44 9.89 28.84
N VAL A 639 14.15 9.53 29.91
CA VAL A 639 15.23 10.35 30.48
C VAL A 639 16.39 10.49 29.49
N GLN A 640 16.79 9.40 28.83
CA GLN A 640 17.82 9.43 27.78
C GLN A 640 17.45 10.35 26.60
N LYS A 641 16.15 10.53 26.31
CA LYS A 641 15.66 11.46 25.28
C LYS A 641 15.45 12.91 25.77
N GLY A 642 15.88 13.20 26.99
CA GLY A 642 15.95 14.56 27.55
C GLY A 642 14.78 14.96 28.45
N ILE A 643 13.94 14.01 28.91
CA ILE A 643 12.90 14.32 29.90
C ILE A 643 13.51 14.28 31.31
N ALA A 644 13.24 15.32 32.12
CA ALA A 644 13.76 15.37 33.50
C ALA A 644 13.22 14.19 34.33
N SER A 645 14.11 13.45 34.99
CA SER A 645 13.75 12.27 35.80
C SER A 645 12.77 12.60 36.95
N SER A 646 12.81 13.83 37.47
CA SER A 646 11.88 14.34 38.49
C SER A 646 10.43 14.41 38.02
N ARG A 647 10.18 14.48 36.69
CA ARG A 647 8.84 14.53 36.11
C ARG A 647 8.20 13.15 35.92
N ILE A 648 8.92 12.07 36.21
CA ILE A 648 8.50 10.71 35.94
C ILE A 648 8.62 9.88 37.21
N THR A 649 7.49 9.42 37.74
CA THR A 649 7.42 8.39 38.79
C THR A 649 7.03 7.05 38.20
N THR A 650 7.30 5.96 38.89
CA THR A 650 7.10 4.58 38.41
C THR A 650 6.51 3.72 39.50
N GLU A 651 5.53 2.87 39.18
CA GLU A 651 4.96 1.90 40.10
C GLU A 651 4.61 0.60 39.36
N GLY A 652 4.95 -0.54 39.97
CA GLY A 652 4.60 -1.87 39.46
C GLY A 652 3.48 -2.49 40.28
N TYR A 653 2.36 -2.84 39.64
CA TYR A 653 1.19 -3.41 40.30
C TYR A 653 1.12 -4.94 40.20
N GLY A 654 1.97 -5.58 39.39
CA GLY A 654 1.79 -6.98 39.04
C GLY A 654 0.36 -7.24 38.53
N GLY A 655 -0.25 -8.33 38.98
CA GLY A 655 -1.62 -8.71 38.62
C GLY A 655 -2.74 -8.09 39.46
N SER A 656 -2.43 -7.15 40.38
CA SER A 656 -3.40 -6.65 41.37
C SER A 656 -4.47 -5.69 40.83
N LYS A 657 -4.27 -5.14 39.62
CA LYS A 657 -5.19 -4.20 38.96
C LYS A 657 -5.55 -4.70 37.54
N PRO A 658 -6.35 -5.78 37.41
CA PRO A 658 -6.78 -6.29 36.11
C PRO A 658 -7.80 -5.34 35.48
N VAL A 659 -7.75 -5.20 34.15
CA VAL A 659 -8.71 -4.48 33.31
C VAL A 659 -9.64 -5.42 32.53
N ALA A 660 -9.30 -6.71 32.49
CA ALA A 660 -10.10 -7.75 31.88
C ALA A 660 -10.02 -9.05 32.69
N SER A 661 -10.92 -9.99 32.40
CA SER A 661 -10.88 -11.34 32.99
C SER A 661 -9.50 -11.99 32.76
N ASN A 662 -9.06 -12.79 33.73
CA ASN A 662 -7.86 -13.62 33.63
C ASN A 662 -8.20 -15.09 33.31
N GLU A 663 -9.42 -15.39 32.89
CA GLU A 663 -9.85 -16.77 32.62
C GLU A 663 -9.27 -17.28 31.29
N GLN A 664 -9.31 -16.46 30.25
CA GLN A 664 -8.88 -16.83 28.89
C GLN A 664 -7.61 -16.08 28.49
N GLU A 665 -6.81 -16.66 27.62
CA GLU A 665 -5.53 -16.05 27.22
C GLU A 665 -5.74 -14.72 26.46
N GLU A 666 -6.80 -14.64 25.68
CA GLU A 666 -7.21 -13.47 24.90
C GLU A 666 -7.49 -12.26 25.81
N THR A 667 -8.22 -12.47 26.91
CA THR A 667 -8.55 -11.42 27.89
C THR A 667 -7.38 -11.15 28.84
N ARG A 668 -6.63 -12.21 29.22
CA ARG A 668 -5.42 -12.11 30.05
C ARG A 668 -4.35 -11.22 29.42
N LYS A 669 -4.17 -11.28 28.10
CA LYS A 669 -3.25 -10.40 27.34
C LYS A 669 -3.50 -8.92 27.61
N LEU A 670 -4.76 -8.50 27.80
CA LEU A 670 -5.11 -7.10 28.06
C LEU A 670 -4.56 -6.59 29.41
N ASN A 671 -4.36 -7.48 30.39
CA ASN A 671 -3.82 -7.13 31.70
C ASN A 671 -2.31 -6.89 31.69
N ARG A 672 -1.59 -7.42 30.69
CA ARG A 672 -0.15 -7.21 30.50
C ARG A 672 0.08 -5.90 29.75
N ARG A 673 0.16 -4.79 30.50
CA ARG A 673 0.18 -3.43 29.91
C ARG A 673 1.06 -2.46 30.70
N VAL A 674 1.41 -1.37 30.03
CA VAL A 674 2.00 -0.18 30.65
C VAL A 674 1.05 0.99 30.42
N GLU A 675 0.82 1.77 31.46
CA GLU A 675 0.01 2.98 31.42
C GLU A 675 0.85 4.17 31.90
N PHE A 676 0.48 5.37 31.51
CA PHE A 676 0.94 6.57 32.20
C PHE A 676 -0.26 7.38 32.68
N ARG A 677 -0.12 7.97 33.87
CA ARG A 677 -1.11 8.84 34.49
C ARG A 677 -0.56 10.24 34.61
N ILE A 678 -1.34 11.25 34.25
CA ILE A 678 -0.98 12.65 34.50
C ILE A 678 -1.17 12.94 35.98
N THR A 679 -0.10 13.29 36.69
CA THR A 679 -0.14 13.65 38.11
C THR A 679 -0.18 15.17 38.33
N LYS A 680 0.27 15.93 37.33
CA LYS A 680 0.28 17.40 37.32
C LYS A 680 0.26 17.91 35.87
N LYS A 681 -0.38 19.04 35.61
CA LYS A 681 -0.48 19.68 34.29
C LYS A 681 -0.17 21.16 34.40
#